data_AF-A0A7C3Q9Z8-F1
#
_entry.id   AF-A0A7C3Q9Z8-F1
#
_cell.length_a   1.000
_cell.length_b   1.000
_cell.length_c   1.000
_cell.angle_alpha   90.00
_cell.angle_beta   90.00
_cell.angle_gamma   90.00
#
_symmetry.space_group_name_H-M   'P 1'
#
loop_
_entity.id
_entity.type
_entity.pdbx_description
1 polymer ?
#
loop_
_entity_poly.entity_id
_entity_poly.type
_entity_poly.pdbx_seq_one_letter_code
_entity_poly.pdbx_strand_id
1 'polypeptide(L)'
;MSSRRGKKSIDSLDDIYLESLKKDKKGAAYKSTSLLAEEEQAPTSEVNLSLSADKMEAILRVGAAEQLPALPEVEAALKKLGVNTGIDLEPLQKALASPIAGEPRAMIIAQGRRPGRRRTVIYNELQRLSDGGWTAGGFKFDFARLPALLAAKERDMVAHDSVRVMALKPGDIIAHIEENFEAEPGLDILGKEIPPLEDPMPEAGQNVEFDHQEMVLRAVTYGYLLIENEVFKLLPPIWITPDKLLAFYINLPQIGGPRYPEPEDIELLLEDIGVVEACRVKFLIHKLCQSLKEGKKTAKMAKIAAAIPPKPGRDAEFSLEIEMDKKAGELRADGSIDLRERNAVVSVNEGMLVARKKLVKKGKNGLDLFAKTIKAYDGRDLKISTDASIRVETDEENTLYYAARTGNVNFISNNLTITDIFKVNGDVNYETGNLDVKSALVITGSVFPGFKVQAQGNLEIKGGVENGAQIIAQSDLIIGRGIIGSDSRIIVMGNLHTAFIQDAEILVRGNAVTASYAFNAVIRAFGSISILKGQHKKSGRAAGGIICSSKEIQASTAGSPSNAETTLAIKPEPEILRKKELIENKINKCRESMAKISRTLPFELTHEDEIKSFLAPLAAEKKKPFLKLLTIFNTILKEAQSLKKERQQINEDIESILEDARIRITEHIFAGCTIQFGDQKLLLREEMGPQIFKYQNGKIISR
;
A
#
# COMPACT_ATOMS: atom_id res chain seq x y z
N MET A 1 6.86 -28.32 61.95
CA MET A 1 6.75 -28.53 60.49
C MET A 1 5.99 -27.33 59.93
N SER A 2 6.54 -26.52 59.02
CA SER A 2 6.63 -26.75 57.55
C SER A 2 5.25 -26.71 56.89
N SER A 3 5.00 -25.97 55.80
CA SER A 3 5.96 -25.43 54.81
C SER A 3 5.77 -23.95 54.46
N ARG A 4 6.85 -23.30 54.00
CA ARG A 4 6.78 -22.05 53.24
C ARG A 4 6.35 -22.37 51.80
N ARG A 5 5.52 -21.54 51.19
CA ARG A 5 5.55 -21.28 49.74
C ARG A 5 5.83 -19.79 49.54
N GLY A 6 6.82 -19.48 48.69
CA GLY A 6 7.41 -18.14 48.61
C GLY A 6 6.65 -17.22 47.68
N LYS A 7 6.69 -15.91 47.97
CA LYS A 7 6.51 -14.88 46.95
C LYS A 7 7.60 -15.07 45.88
N LYS A 8 7.22 -15.17 44.61
CA LYS A 8 8.11 -14.75 43.52
C LYS A 8 8.08 -13.23 43.40
N SER A 9 9.08 -12.65 42.75
CA SER A 9 9.10 -11.22 42.43
C SER A 9 7.90 -10.83 41.59
N ILE A 10 7.40 -9.62 41.83
CA ILE A 10 6.80 -8.81 40.78
C ILE A 10 7.98 -8.09 40.13
N ASP A 11 8.08 -8.16 38.81
CA ASP A 11 9.14 -7.53 38.03
C ASP A 11 8.98 -6.00 38.07
N SER A 12 10.05 -5.23 37.84
CA SER A 12 9.96 -3.77 38.04
C SER A 12 9.26 -3.10 36.86
N LEU A 13 8.88 -1.82 37.03
CA LEU A 13 8.19 -1.04 35.99
C LEU A 13 8.99 -0.91 34.68
N ASP A 14 10.27 -1.25 34.72
CA ASP A 14 11.20 -1.25 33.59
C ASP A 14 10.92 -2.39 32.59
N ASP A 15 10.50 -3.56 33.06
CA ASP A 15 10.36 -4.78 32.22
C ASP A 15 9.13 -4.73 31.30
N ILE A 16 8.04 -4.06 31.75
CA ILE A 16 6.76 -3.91 31.03
C ILE A 16 6.92 -3.11 29.72
N TYR A 17 7.99 -2.32 29.59
CA TYR A 17 8.24 -1.46 28.43
C TYR A 17 8.46 -2.22 27.09
N LEU A 18 8.87 -3.49 27.14
CA LEU A 18 9.59 -4.12 26.01
C LEU A 18 8.75 -4.94 25.02
N GLU A 19 7.56 -5.43 25.37
CA GLU A 19 6.87 -6.47 24.57
C GLU A 19 5.90 -5.96 23.47
N SER A 20 5.59 -4.67 23.44
CA SER A 20 4.38 -4.09 22.83
C SER A 20 4.29 -3.99 21.29
N LEU A 21 5.08 -4.75 20.50
CA LEU A 21 5.57 -4.25 19.19
C LEU A 21 5.19 -4.98 17.85
N LYS A 22 4.19 -5.90 17.75
CA LYS A 22 4.10 -6.84 16.57
C LYS A 22 2.71 -7.26 15.93
N LYS A 23 2.17 -6.44 15.00
CA LYS A 23 1.60 -6.77 13.61
C LYS A 23 0.21 -7.50 13.37
N ASP A 24 -0.32 -7.42 12.10
CA ASP A 24 -1.78 -7.57 11.70
C ASP A 24 -2.11 -7.76 10.13
N LYS A 25 -3.38 -8.13 9.70
CA LYS A 25 -4.20 -7.91 8.40
C LYS A 25 -4.39 -8.87 7.11
N LYS A 26 -5.69 -9.08 6.63
CA LYS A 26 -6.39 -9.05 5.22
C LYS A 26 -6.61 -10.21 4.11
N GLY A 27 -7.74 -10.20 3.27
CA GLY A 27 -7.89 -10.72 1.80
C GLY A 27 -9.25 -11.25 1.08
N ALA A 28 -9.56 -11.07 -0.29
CA ALA A 28 -10.67 -11.68 -1.24
C ALA A 28 -10.81 -11.25 -2.82
N ALA A 29 -11.52 -11.96 -3.82
CA ALA A 29 -11.92 -11.55 -5.29
C ALA A 29 -12.81 -12.51 -6.30
N TYR A 30 -13.47 -12.07 -7.47
CA TYR A 30 -14.33 -12.88 -8.53
C TYR A 30 -14.69 -12.29 -10.03
N LYS A 31 -15.19 -13.05 -11.12
CA LYS A 31 -15.95 -12.58 -12.43
C LYS A 31 -16.65 -13.60 -13.51
N SER A 32 -17.02 -13.22 -14.81
CA SER A 32 -17.90 -13.86 -15.94
C SER A 32 -17.68 -13.32 -17.46
N THR A 33 -18.26 -13.60 -18.70
CA THR A 33 -19.49 -14.23 -19.43
C THR A 33 -19.36 -14.44 -21.04
N SER A 34 -20.38 -14.86 -21.91
CA SER A 34 -20.29 -15.29 -23.41
C SER A 34 -21.53 -15.08 -24.45
N LEU A 35 -21.50 -15.44 -25.80
CA LEU A 35 -22.54 -15.22 -26.96
C LEU A 35 -22.62 -16.26 -28.21
N LEU A 36 -23.39 -16.02 -29.36
CA LEU A 36 -23.78 -16.92 -30.57
C LEU A 36 -24.18 -16.25 -32.00
N ALA A 37 -24.37 -16.99 -33.16
CA ALA A 37 -24.90 -16.61 -34.56
C ALA A 37 -25.74 -17.75 -35.34
N GLU A 38 -26.05 -17.98 -36.69
CA GLU A 38 -25.73 -17.64 -38.15
C GLU A 38 -26.91 -17.93 -39.23
N GLU A 39 -26.82 -17.70 -40.61
CA GLU A 39 -27.91 -17.88 -41.70
C GLU A 39 -27.45 -18.00 -43.26
N GLU A 40 -28.29 -18.43 -44.29
CA GLU A 40 -28.06 -18.63 -45.82
C GLU A 40 -29.39 -19.01 -46.68
N GLN A 41 -29.68 -19.18 -48.03
CA GLN A 41 -29.20 -19.05 -49.49
C GLN A 41 -30.46 -19.05 -50.53
N ALA A 42 -30.65 -19.28 -51.89
CA ALA A 42 -29.99 -19.69 -53.22
C ALA A 42 -30.85 -19.49 -54.60
N PRO A 43 -30.33 -19.65 -55.88
CA PRO A 43 -30.97 -19.42 -57.26
C PRO A 43 -30.74 -20.53 -58.40
N THR A 44 -30.87 -20.48 -59.79
CA THR A 44 -31.82 -20.09 -60.95
C THR A 44 -31.43 -20.76 -62.36
N SER A 45 -32.13 -20.63 -63.54
CA SER A 45 -31.82 -21.25 -64.92
C SER A 45 -32.60 -20.74 -66.23
N GLU A 46 -32.21 -21.06 -67.52
CA GLU A 46 -32.93 -20.80 -68.84
C GLU A 46 -32.41 -21.54 -70.19
N VAL A 47 -32.86 -21.21 -71.47
CA VAL A 47 -32.87 -22.06 -72.76
C VAL A 47 -32.50 -21.37 -74.16
N ASN A 48 -32.39 -22.08 -75.35
CA ASN A 48 -32.01 -21.55 -76.73
C ASN A 48 -32.37 -22.39 -78.05
N LEU A 49 -32.34 -21.86 -79.33
CA LEU A 49 -32.59 -22.53 -80.69
C LEU A 49 -32.05 -21.76 -81.99
N SER A 50 -31.90 -22.31 -83.25
CA SER A 50 -30.62 -22.03 -84.01
C SER A 50 -30.38 -21.86 -85.56
N LEU A 51 -30.01 -20.63 -85.99
CA LEU A 51 -28.61 -20.40 -86.43
C LEU A 51 -27.71 -20.52 -85.18
N SER A 52 -26.42 -20.84 -85.26
CA SER A 52 -25.57 -20.69 -84.08
C SER A 52 -25.59 -19.23 -83.59
N ALA A 53 -25.59 -19.01 -82.28
CA ALA A 53 -25.79 -17.67 -81.71
C ALA A 53 -24.68 -16.66 -82.09
N ASP A 54 -23.49 -17.18 -82.42
CA ASP A 54 -22.32 -16.45 -82.93
C ASP A 54 -22.33 -16.27 -84.46
N LYS A 55 -23.30 -16.83 -85.18
CA LYS A 55 -23.41 -16.85 -86.66
C LYS A 55 -22.22 -17.54 -87.36
N MET A 56 -21.47 -18.37 -86.65
CA MET A 56 -20.39 -19.17 -87.23
C MET A 56 -20.89 -20.42 -87.95
N GLU A 57 -22.09 -20.93 -87.62
CA GLU A 57 -22.61 -22.20 -88.13
C GLU A 57 -24.13 -22.10 -88.39
N ALA A 58 -24.58 -22.57 -89.57
CA ALA A 58 -26.01 -22.81 -89.82
C ALA A 58 -26.35 -24.25 -89.48
N ILE A 59 -27.21 -24.47 -88.47
CA ILE A 59 -27.52 -25.81 -87.92
C ILE A 59 -28.98 -26.16 -88.19
N LEU A 60 -29.21 -26.94 -89.25
CA LEU A 60 -30.52 -27.52 -89.52
C LEU A 60 -30.80 -28.63 -88.49
N ARG A 61 -31.88 -28.49 -87.71
CA ARG A 61 -32.39 -29.53 -86.80
C ARG A 61 -33.71 -30.07 -87.34
N VAL A 62 -33.81 -31.39 -87.47
CA VAL A 62 -35.00 -32.10 -87.96
C VAL A 62 -35.42 -33.16 -86.93
N GLY A 63 -36.68 -33.15 -86.51
CA GLY A 63 -37.26 -34.12 -85.58
C GLY A 63 -37.40 -35.51 -86.18
N ALA A 64 -37.42 -36.54 -85.34
CA ALA A 64 -37.38 -37.95 -85.76
C ALA A 64 -38.58 -38.42 -86.62
N ALA A 65 -39.67 -37.63 -86.66
CA ALA A 65 -40.87 -37.88 -87.47
C ALA A 65 -41.10 -36.81 -88.56
N GLU A 66 -40.19 -35.84 -88.69
CA GLU A 66 -40.27 -34.79 -89.70
C GLU A 66 -39.50 -35.24 -90.96
N GLN A 67 -40.03 -34.95 -92.14
CA GLN A 67 -39.30 -35.19 -93.38
C GLN A 67 -38.13 -34.21 -93.48
N LEU A 68 -36.94 -34.72 -93.86
CA LEU A 68 -35.78 -33.88 -94.18
C LEU A 68 -36.19 -32.87 -95.28
N PRO A 69 -36.12 -31.55 -95.02
CA PRO A 69 -36.53 -30.55 -95.99
C PRO A 69 -35.62 -30.60 -97.22
N ALA A 70 -36.19 -30.32 -98.39
CA ALA A 70 -35.50 -30.49 -99.66
C ALA A 70 -34.34 -29.51 -99.82
N LEU A 71 -33.32 -29.87 -100.62
CA LEU A 71 -32.17 -29.00 -100.93
C LEU A 71 -32.59 -27.55 -101.28
N PRO A 72 -33.58 -27.30 -102.18
CA PRO A 72 -34.04 -25.95 -102.49
C PRO A 72 -34.75 -25.23 -101.33
N GLU A 73 -35.38 -25.97 -100.40
CA GLU A 73 -36.04 -25.39 -99.22
C GLU A 73 -35.01 -24.99 -98.16
N VAL A 74 -33.96 -25.80 -97.99
CA VAL A 74 -32.83 -25.50 -97.11
C VAL A 74 -32.00 -24.35 -97.69
N GLU A 75 -31.71 -24.35 -98.99
CA GLU A 75 -31.08 -23.21 -99.68
C GLU A 75 -31.94 -21.95 -99.60
N ALA A 76 -33.27 -22.05 -99.75
CA ALA A 76 -34.17 -20.92 -99.56
C ALA A 76 -34.20 -20.42 -98.12
N ALA A 77 -34.16 -21.31 -97.12
CA ALA A 77 -34.07 -20.95 -95.71
C ALA A 77 -32.73 -20.27 -95.39
N LEU A 78 -31.60 -20.84 -95.82
CA LEU A 78 -30.25 -20.25 -95.69
C LEU A 78 -30.17 -18.87 -96.35
N LYS A 79 -30.69 -18.72 -97.57
CA LYS A 79 -30.69 -17.46 -98.32
C LYS A 79 -31.64 -16.41 -97.72
N LYS A 80 -32.74 -16.84 -97.11
CA LYS A 80 -33.66 -16.01 -96.31
C LYS A 80 -33.08 -15.63 -94.94
N LEU A 81 -32.11 -16.40 -94.44
CA LEU A 81 -31.29 -16.10 -93.26
C LEU A 81 -30.00 -15.32 -93.60
N GLY A 82 -29.72 -15.06 -94.89
CA GLY A 82 -28.62 -14.22 -95.37
C GLY A 82 -27.26 -14.91 -95.51
N VAL A 83 -27.22 -16.25 -95.54
CA VAL A 83 -25.98 -17.03 -95.61
C VAL A 83 -25.35 -16.95 -97.00
N ASN A 84 -24.08 -16.50 -97.07
CA ASN A 84 -23.34 -16.15 -98.28
C ASN A 84 -21.97 -16.84 -98.41
N THR A 85 -21.38 -17.32 -97.31
CA THR A 85 -19.99 -17.80 -97.25
C THR A 85 -19.86 -19.08 -96.44
N GLY A 86 -18.90 -19.93 -96.79
CA GLY A 86 -18.62 -21.16 -96.05
C GLY A 86 -19.71 -22.23 -96.14
N ILE A 87 -20.61 -22.14 -97.12
CA ILE A 87 -21.68 -23.12 -97.37
C ILE A 87 -21.05 -24.46 -97.77
N ASP A 88 -21.38 -25.51 -97.02
CA ASP A 88 -21.05 -26.89 -97.37
C ASP A 88 -22.33 -27.73 -97.37
N LEU A 89 -22.70 -28.22 -98.54
CA LEU A 89 -23.88 -29.06 -98.75
C LEU A 89 -23.51 -30.54 -98.95
N GLU A 90 -22.23 -30.94 -98.91
CA GLU A 90 -21.86 -32.36 -98.92
C GLU A 90 -22.57 -33.16 -97.80
N PRO A 91 -22.72 -32.67 -96.55
CA PRO A 91 -23.43 -33.41 -95.52
C PRO A 91 -24.89 -33.68 -95.90
N LEU A 92 -25.58 -32.66 -96.43
CA LEU A 92 -26.98 -32.77 -96.84
C LEU A 92 -27.16 -33.65 -98.09
N GLN A 93 -26.26 -33.53 -99.07
CA GLN A 93 -26.23 -34.38 -100.26
C GLN A 93 -25.96 -35.85 -99.89
N LYS A 94 -25.00 -36.13 -99.00
CA LYS A 94 -24.72 -37.48 -98.48
C LYS A 94 -25.91 -38.05 -97.70
N ALA A 95 -26.61 -37.23 -96.91
CA ALA A 95 -27.81 -37.63 -96.18
C ALA A 95 -29.03 -37.90 -97.07
N LEU A 96 -29.17 -37.19 -98.20
CA LEU A 96 -30.23 -37.42 -99.20
C LEU A 96 -29.92 -38.60 -100.13
N ALA A 97 -28.64 -38.84 -100.45
CA ALA A 97 -28.20 -39.97 -101.27
C ALA A 97 -28.24 -41.32 -100.53
N SER A 98 -28.28 -41.31 -99.19
CA SER A 98 -28.43 -42.52 -98.36
C SER A 98 -29.43 -42.30 -97.22
N PRO A 99 -30.74 -42.48 -97.47
CA PRO A 99 -31.78 -42.26 -96.46
C PRO A 99 -31.83 -43.40 -95.44
N ILE A 100 -31.07 -43.26 -94.35
CA ILE A 100 -31.26 -44.05 -93.13
C ILE A 100 -32.44 -43.44 -92.36
N ALA A 101 -33.54 -44.19 -92.20
CA ALA A 101 -34.74 -43.73 -91.52
C ALA A 101 -34.67 -43.92 -90.00
N GLY A 102 -35.16 -42.93 -89.23
CA GLY A 102 -35.57 -43.11 -87.83
C GLY A 102 -34.92 -42.21 -86.77
N GLU A 103 -33.85 -41.48 -87.07
CA GLU A 103 -33.12 -40.66 -86.08
C GLU A 103 -33.23 -39.15 -86.36
N PRO A 104 -33.38 -38.30 -85.32
CA PRO A 104 -33.37 -36.85 -85.47
C PRO A 104 -31.96 -36.36 -85.81
N ARG A 105 -31.84 -35.43 -86.76
CA ARG A 105 -30.54 -34.99 -87.28
C ARG A 105 -30.32 -33.50 -87.02
N ALA A 106 -29.14 -33.18 -86.51
CA ALA A 106 -28.58 -31.84 -86.48
C ALA A 106 -27.42 -31.78 -87.50
N MET A 107 -27.48 -30.88 -88.47
CA MET A 107 -26.54 -30.83 -89.59
C MET A 107 -26.02 -29.41 -89.78
N ILE A 108 -24.69 -29.26 -89.73
CA ILE A 108 -24.01 -28.03 -90.13
C ILE A 108 -24.02 -27.99 -91.66
N ILE A 109 -24.52 -26.88 -92.22
CA ILE A 109 -24.72 -26.66 -93.67
C ILE A 109 -24.05 -25.37 -94.17
N ALA A 110 -23.47 -24.60 -93.27
CA ALA A 110 -22.47 -23.56 -93.55
C ALA A 110 -21.61 -23.35 -92.31
N GLN A 111 -20.30 -23.09 -92.48
CA GLN A 111 -19.36 -22.82 -91.39
C GLN A 111 -18.39 -21.68 -91.73
N GLY A 112 -18.25 -20.70 -90.83
CA GLY A 112 -17.41 -19.53 -90.99
C GLY A 112 -15.95 -19.75 -90.57
N ARG A 113 -15.05 -18.86 -90.99
CA ARG A 113 -13.63 -18.88 -90.61
C ARG A 113 -13.47 -18.20 -89.25
N ARG A 114 -13.09 -18.94 -88.22
CA ARG A 114 -12.90 -18.38 -86.87
C ARG A 114 -11.74 -17.35 -86.87
N PRO A 115 -11.89 -16.19 -86.20
CA PRO A 115 -10.84 -15.18 -86.09
C PRO A 115 -9.61 -15.69 -85.33
N GLY A 116 -8.43 -15.14 -85.66
CA GLY A 116 -7.23 -15.29 -84.83
C GLY A 116 -7.37 -14.59 -83.47
N ARG A 117 -6.51 -14.94 -82.51
CA ARG A 117 -6.38 -14.22 -81.23
C ARG A 117 -5.28 -13.16 -81.35
N ARG A 118 -5.63 -11.88 -81.16
CA ARG A 118 -4.70 -10.74 -81.14
C ARG A 118 -4.13 -10.46 -79.75
N ARG A 119 -4.89 -10.71 -78.69
CA ARG A 119 -4.37 -10.74 -77.31
C ARG A 119 -4.91 -11.96 -76.57
N THR A 120 -4.01 -12.73 -75.98
CA THR A 120 -4.33 -13.86 -75.10
C THR A 120 -3.78 -13.57 -73.71
N VAL A 121 -4.60 -13.70 -72.67
CA VAL A 121 -4.16 -13.55 -71.28
C VAL A 121 -4.07 -14.93 -70.62
N ILE A 122 -2.84 -15.37 -70.38
CA ILE A 122 -2.53 -16.68 -69.79
C ILE A 122 -2.37 -16.51 -68.29
N TYR A 123 -3.42 -16.84 -67.55
CA TYR A 123 -3.38 -16.90 -66.10
C TYR A 123 -2.67 -18.17 -65.62
N ASN A 124 -1.76 -18.03 -64.64
CA ASN A 124 -0.83 -19.09 -64.25
C ASN A 124 -1.51 -20.22 -63.44
N GLU A 125 -2.13 -19.87 -62.31
CA GLU A 125 -2.83 -20.83 -61.42
C GLU A 125 -4.37 -20.63 -61.38
N LEU A 126 -4.91 -19.71 -62.19
CA LEU A 126 -6.31 -19.31 -62.19
C LEU A 126 -7.03 -19.74 -63.47
N GLN A 127 -8.32 -20.07 -63.37
CA GLN A 127 -9.20 -20.35 -64.50
C GLN A 127 -10.51 -19.56 -64.35
N ARG A 128 -10.87 -18.80 -65.39
CA ARG A 128 -12.09 -17.98 -65.45
C ARG A 128 -13.28 -18.85 -65.87
N LEU A 129 -14.37 -18.78 -65.11
CA LEU A 129 -15.61 -19.51 -65.36
C LEU A 129 -16.53 -18.76 -66.33
N SER A 130 -17.46 -19.50 -66.95
CA SER A 130 -18.52 -18.96 -67.79
C SER A 130 -19.55 -18.08 -67.03
N ASP A 131 -19.56 -18.14 -65.70
CA ASP A 131 -20.38 -17.28 -64.83
C ASP A 131 -19.66 -15.99 -64.37
N GLY A 132 -18.46 -15.71 -64.92
CA GLY A 132 -17.61 -14.59 -64.53
C GLY A 132 -16.83 -14.82 -63.23
N GLY A 133 -17.05 -15.94 -62.53
CA GLY A 133 -16.27 -16.33 -61.37
C GLY A 133 -14.86 -16.82 -61.73
N TRP A 134 -14.05 -17.04 -60.69
CA TRP A 134 -12.68 -17.54 -60.82
C TRP A 134 -12.50 -18.81 -60.00
N THR A 135 -11.67 -19.72 -60.50
CA THR A 135 -11.28 -20.96 -59.81
C THR A 135 -9.78 -21.14 -59.81
N ALA A 136 -9.26 -21.88 -58.83
CA ALA A 136 -7.93 -22.46 -58.83
C ALA A 136 -7.99 -23.86 -58.23
N GLY A 137 -7.27 -24.84 -58.81
CA GLY A 137 -7.22 -26.21 -58.29
C GLY A 137 -8.59 -26.89 -58.09
N GLY A 138 -9.61 -26.51 -58.86
CA GLY A 138 -10.99 -27.00 -58.72
C GLY A 138 -11.86 -26.30 -57.66
N PHE A 139 -11.36 -25.27 -56.96
CA PHE A 139 -12.13 -24.49 -55.99
C PHE A 139 -12.46 -23.11 -56.53
N LYS A 140 -13.73 -22.69 -56.42
CA LYS A 140 -14.19 -21.32 -56.74
C LYS A 140 -13.85 -20.37 -55.60
N PHE A 141 -13.37 -19.17 -55.92
CA PHE A 141 -13.06 -18.14 -54.94
C PHE A 141 -14.31 -17.41 -54.42
N ASP A 142 -14.31 -17.07 -53.14
CA ASP A 142 -15.28 -16.19 -52.50
C ASP A 142 -14.64 -14.82 -52.23
N PHE A 143 -14.58 -14.01 -53.28
CA PHE A 143 -13.99 -12.67 -53.23
C PHE A 143 -14.86 -11.65 -52.49
N ALA A 144 -16.14 -11.92 -52.23
CA ALA A 144 -17.00 -11.03 -51.44
C ALA A 144 -16.75 -11.18 -49.94
N ARG A 145 -16.50 -12.42 -49.48
CA ARG A 145 -16.33 -12.74 -48.06
C ARG A 145 -14.94 -12.44 -47.52
N LEU A 146 -13.89 -12.50 -48.34
CA LEU A 146 -12.52 -12.20 -47.90
C LEU A 146 -12.31 -10.74 -47.42
N PRO A 147 -12.77 -9.69 -48.13
CA PRO A 147 -12.75 -8.31 -47.62
C PRO A 147 -13.62 -8.16 -46.36
N ALA A 148 -14.79 -8.79 -46.32
CA ALA A 148 -15.70 -8.73 -45.17
C ALA A 148 -15.07 -9.35 -43.91
N LEU A 149 -14.30 -10.43 -44.05
CA LEU A 149 -13.54 -11.07 -42.98
C LEU A 149 -12.47 -10.13 -42.41
N LEU A 150 -11.68 -9.50 -43.28
CA LEU A 150 -10.60 -8.59 -42.86
C LEU A 150 -11.13 -7.23 -42.35
N ALA A 151 -12.36 -6.85 -42.71
CA ALA A 151 -13.08 -5.70 -42.16
C ALA A 151 -13.98 -6.02 -40.94
N ALA A 152 -14.06 -7.29 -40.51
CA ALA A 152 -14.96 -7.72 -39.44
C ALA A 152 -14.62 -7.02 -38.11
N LYS A 153 -15.64 -6.62 -37.35
CA LYS A 153 -15.46 -5.95 -36.05
C LYS A 153 -15.29 -6.95 -34.90
N GLU A 154 -15.81 -8.17 -35.06
CA GLU A 154 -15.83 -9.19 -34.03
C GLU A 154 -14.80 -10.29 -34.31
N ARG A 155 -14.02 -10.62 -33.28
CA ARG A 155 -12.92 -11.57 -33.38
C ARG A 155 -13.39 -12.98 -33.76
N ASP A 156 -14.56 -13.37 -33.28
CA ASP A 156 -15.07 -14.72 -33.45
C ASP A 156 -15.58 -14.98 -34.88
N MET A 157 -16.04 -13.96 -35.59
CA MET A 157 -16.31 -14.05 -37.04
C MET A 157 -15.02 -14.43 -37.80
N VAL A 158 -13.90 -13.76 -37.49
CA VAL A 158 -12.59 -14.04 -38.10
C VAL A 158 -12.04 -15.41 -37.71
N ALA A 159 -12.34 -15.89 -36.49
CA ALA A 159 -11.85 -17.17 -35.99
C ALA A 159 -12.60 -18.39 -36.57
N HIS A 160 -13.89 -18.30 -36.86
CA HIS A 160 -14.67 -19.48 -37.26
C HIS A 160 -14.71 -19.72 -38.78
N ASP A 161 -14.44 -18.70 -39.59
CA ASP A 161 -14.58 -18.76 -41.05
C ASP A 161 -13.70 -19.81 -41.77
N SER A 162 -14.15 -20.24 -42.95
CA SER A 162 -13.59 -21.31 -43.79
C SER A 162 -13.25 -20.89 -45.22
N VAL A 163 -13.31 -19.58 -45.56
CA VAL A 163 -12.82 -19.02 -46.82
C VAL A 163 -11.44 -19.59 -47.17
N ARG A 164 -11.30 -20.03 -48.42
CA ARG A 164 -10.03 -20.45 -49.01
C ARG A 164 -9.48 -19.33 -49.87
N VAL A 165 -8.16 -19.15 -49.85
CA VAL A 165 -7.47 -18.03 -50.51
C VAL A 165 -6.32 -18.51 -51.39
N MET A 166 -5.91 -17.70 -52.36
CA MET A 166 -4.61 -17.84 -53.00
C MET A 166 -3.70 -16.78 -52.36
N ALA A 167 -2.62 -17.22 -51.71
CA ALA A 167 -1.56 -16.31 -51.28
C ALA A 167 -0.59 -16.10 -52.45
N LEU A 168 0.03 -14.92 -52.51
CA LEU A 168 1.07 -14.58 -53.48
C LEU A 168 2.20 -13.86 -52.75
N LYS A 169 3.45 -14.12 -53.15
CA LYS A 169 4.67 -13.46 -52.66
C LYS A 169 5.07 -12.28 -53.57
N PRO A 170 5.84 -11.31 -53.06
CA PRO A 170 6.54 -10.34 -53.91
C PRO A 170 7.30 -11.07 -55.03
N GLY A 171 7.03 -10.70 -56.28
CA GLY A 171 7.63 -11.35 -57.46
C GLY A 171 6.77 -12.41 -58.16
N ASP A 172 5.74 -12.97 -57.51
CA ASP A 172 4.88 -14.00 -58.13
C ASP A 172 4.12 -13.43 -59.34
N ILE A 173 4.13 -14.15 -60.47
CA ILE A 173 3.40 -13.77 -61.69
C ILE A 173 2.01 -14.38 -61.68
N ILE A 174 1.00 -13.52 -61.82
CA ILE A 174 -0.43 -13.84 -61.83
C ILE A 174 -0.89 -14.21 -63.25
N ALA A 175 -0.45 -13.43 -64.24
CA ALA A 175 -0.81 -13.60 -65.65
C ALA A 175 0.32 -13.13 -66.58
N HIS A 176 0.46 -13.83 -67.72
CA HIS A 176 1.25 -13.41 -68.88
C HIS A 176 0.32 -12.91 -69.98
N ILE A 177 0.70 -11.85 -70.69
CA ILE A 177 -0.10 -11.25 -71.76
C ILE A 177 0.65 -11.43 -73.08
N GLU A 178 0.13 -12.28 -73.96
CA GLU A 178 0.68 -12.51 -75.30
C GLU A 178 -0.09 -11.66 -76.32
N GLU A 179 0.61 -10.76 -77.04
CA GLU A 179 0.03 -9.99 -78.14
C GLU A 179 0.56 -10.47 -79.51
N ASN A 180 -0.37 -10.86 -80.39
CA ASN A 180 -0.11 -11.27 -81.76
C ASN A 180 -0.67 -10.22 -82.73
N PHE A 181 0.20 -9.35 -83.23
CA PHE A 181 -0.16 -8.28 -84.16
C PHE A 181 -0.46 -8.78 -85.60
N GLU A 182 -0.16 -10.03 -85.92
CA GLU A 182 -0.42 -10.66 -87.23
C GLU A 182 -1.72 -11.50 -87.27
N ALA A 183 -2.55 -11.42 -86.23
CA ALA A 183 -3.79 -12.21 -86.14
C ALA A 183 -4.81 -11.82 -87.23
N GLU A 184 -5.09 -12.75 -88.16
CA GLU A 184 -6.07 -12.56 -89.24
C GLU A 184 -7.51 -12.39 -88.69
N PRO A 185 -8.31 -11.47 -89.27
CA PRO A 185 -9.76 -11.42 -89.03
C PRO A 185 -10.47 -12.73 -89.41
N GLY A 186 -11.55 -13.02 -88.69
CA GLY A 186 -12.48 -14.09 -89.03
C GLY A 186 -13.52 -13.64 -90.05
N LEU A 187 -14.32 -14.58 -90.54
CA LEU A 187 -15.42 -14.32 -91.46
C LEU A 187 -16.64 -15.16 -91.06
N ASP A 188 -17.76 -14.51 -90.77
CA ASP A 188 -19.02 -15.21 -90.48
C ASP A 188 -19.63 -15.86 -91.75
N ILE A 189 -20.69 -16.65 -91.59
CA ILE A 189 -21.36 -17.31 -92.72
C ILE A 189 -22.19 -16.34 -93.59
N LEU A 190 -22.30 -15.08 -93.20
CA LEU A 190 -22.99 -14.01 -93.93
C LEU A 190 -22.03 -13.18 -94.79
N GLY A 191 -20.72 -13.42 -94.67
CA GLY A 191 -19.64 -12.71 -95.37
C GLY A 191 -19.15 -11.46 -94.63
N LYS A 192 -19.44 -11.31 -93.34
CA LYS A 192 -18.98 -10.19 -92.52
C LYS A 192 -17.66 -10.53 -91.81
N GLU A 193 -16.70 -9.62 -91.87
CA GLU A 193 -15.48 -9.71 -91.07
C GLU A 193 -15.78 -9.67 -89.57
N ILE A 194 -15.13 -10.58 -88.84
CA ILE A 194 -15.08 -10.62 -87.38
C ILE A 194 -13.68 -10.17 -86.97
N PRO A 195 -13.52 -9.12 -86.14
CA PRO A 195 -12.20 -8.69 -85.70
C PRO A 195 -11.49 -9.82 -84.94
N PRO A 196 -10.15 -9.84 -84.92
CA PRO A 196 -9.37 -10.74 -84.08
C PRO A 196 -9.83 -10.70 -82.62
N LEU A 197 -9.86 -11.87 -81.97
CA LEU A 197 -10.25 -11.98 -80.57
C LEU A 197 -9.18 -11.36 -79.67
N GLU A 198 -9.62 -10.45 -78.81
CA GLU A 198 -8.81 -9.86 -77.76
C GLU A 198 -9.43 -10.20 -76.41
N ASP A 199 -8.71 -10.96 -75.59
CA ASP A 199 -9.04 -11.06 -74.17
C ASP A 199 -8.90 -9.65 -73.53
N PRO A 200 -9.73 -9.30 -72.52
CA PRO A 200 -9.64 -8.01 -71.84
C PRO A 200 -8.29 -7.87 -71.12
N MET A 201 -7.73 -6.67 -71.11
CA MET A 201 -6.51 -6.38 -70.37
C MET A 201 -6.80 -6.41 -68.87
N PRO A 202 -6.04 -7.18 -68.05
CA PRO A 202 -6.26 -7.20 -66.60
C PRO A 202 -5.79 -5.90 -65.95
N GLU A 203 -6.59 -5.32 -65.06
CA GLU A 203 -6.23 -4.08 -64.38
C GLU A 203 -5.44 -4.36 -63.09
N ALA A 204 -4.28 -3.71 -62.94
CA ALA A 204 -3.46 -3.77 -61.74
C ALA A 204 -4.02 -2.83 -60.66
N GLY A 205 -4.46 -3.40 -59.54
CA GLY A 205 -4.94 -2.67 -58.37
C GLY A 205 -3.92 -2.62 -57.23
N GLN A 206 -4.40 -2.42 -56.00
CA GLN A 206 -3.52 -2.32 -54.83
C GLN A 206 -2.67 -3.58 -54.65
N ASN A 207 -1.36 -3.40 -54.43
CA ASN A 207 -0.35 -4.44 -54.22
C ASN A 207 -0.07 -5.34 -55.45
N VAL A 208 -0.54 -4.95 -56.64
CA VAL A 208 -0.25 -5.61 -57.93
C VAL A 208 0.34 -4.57 -58.88
N GLU A 209 1.31 -4.97 -59.70
CA GLU A 209 1.89 -4.15 -60.76
C GLU A 209 1.69 -4.80 -62.14
N PHE A 210 1.67 -3.98 -63.19
CA PHE A 210 1.77 -4.45 -64.57
C PHE A 210 3.15 -4.10 -65.13
N ASP A 211 3.94 -5.12 -65.45
CA ASP A 211 5.25 -4.99 -66.05
C ASP A 211 5.09 -4.82 -67.57
N HIS A 212 5.19 -3.58 -68.04
CA HIS A 212 5.07 -3.23 -69.46
C HIS A 212 6.25 -3.69 -70.34
N GLN A 213 7.34 -4.22 -69.77
CA GLN A 213 8.47 -4.73 -70.55
C GLN A 213 8.36 -6.23 -70.77
N GLU A 214 8.08 -6.98 -69.69
CA GLU A 214 7.90 -8.44 -69.75
C GLU A 214 6.45 -8.85 -70.09
N MET A 215 5.51 -7.89 -70.16
CA MET A 215 4.07 -8.10 -70.38
C MET A 215 3.44 -9.08 -69.38
N VAL A 216 3.73 -8.86 -68.09
CA VAL A 216 3.21 -9.69 -66.98
C VAL A 216 2.53 -8.88 -65.89
N LEU A 217 1.53 -9.49 -65.25
CA LEU A 217 0.87 -8.98 -64.05
C LEU A 217 1.51 -9.64 -62.81
N ARG A 218 2.12 -8.85 -61.91
CA ARG A 218 2.99 -9.32 -60.82
C ARG A 218 2.53 -8.86 -59.44
N ALA A 219 2.71 -9.70 -58.43
CA ALA A 219 2.51 -9.38 -57.02
C ALA A 219 3.65 -8.50 -56.46
N VAL A 220 3.31 -7.36 -55.84
CA VAL A 220 4.30 -6.40 -55.29
C VAL A 220 4.59 -6.67 -53.81
N THR A 221 3.57 -7.01 -53.02
CA THR A 221 3.71 -7.33 -51.58
C THR A 221 3.09 -8.69 -51.27
N TYR A 222 3.39 -9.27 -50.10
CA TYR A 222 2.75 -10.53 -49.70
C TYR A 222 1.28 -10.33 -49.36
N GLY A 223 0.38 -11.10 -49.97
CA GLY A 223 -1.05 -10.94 -49.69
C GLY A 223 -1.94 -12.07 -50.20
N TYR A 224 -3.23 -11.96 -49.89
CA TYR A 224 -4.28 -12.83 -50.42
C TYR A 224 -4.92 -12.18 -51.64
N LEU A 225 -4.97 -12.92 -52.74
CA LEU A 225 -5.53 -12.46 -54.01
C LEU A 225 -7.02 -12.14 -53.88
N LEU A 226 -7.40 -10.99 -54.43
CA LEU A 226 -8.75 -10.49 -54.59
C LEU A 226 -8.91 -10.02 -56.04
N ILE A 227 -9.98 -10.43 -56.71
CA ILE A 227 -10.34 -9.93 -58.04
C ILE A 227 -11.73 -9.29 -57.94
N GLU A 228 -11.82 -8.00 -58.23
CA GLU A 228 -13.06 -7.21 -58.21
C GLU A 228 -13.20 -6.48 -59.53
N ASN A 229 -14.25 -6.77 -60.32
CA ASN A 229 -14.51 -6.13 -61.61
C ASN A 229 -13.30 -6.19 -62.59
N GLU A 230 -12.64 -7.36 -62.68
CA GLU A 230 -11.40 -7.60 -63.44
C GLU A 230 -10.16 -6.81 -62.94
N VAL A 231 -10.25 -6.09 -61.81
CA VAL A 231 -9.11 -5.47 -61.12
C VAL A 231 -8.50 -6.45 -60.12
N PHE A 232 -7.21 -6.75 -60.29
CA PHE A 232 -6.43 -7.67 -59.47
C PHE A 232 -5.77 -6.92 -58.30
N LYS A 233 -5.99 -7.40 -57.06
CA LYS A 233 -5.53 -6.77 -55.83
C LYS A 233 -4.98 -7.82 -54.87
N LEU A 234 -4.03 -7.47 -53.99
CA LEU A 234 -3.65 -8.31 -52.86
C LEU A 234 -4.06 -7.65 -51.54
N LEU A 235 -4.88 -8.32 -50.76
CA LEU A 235 -5.21 -7.88 -49.41
C LEU A 235 -4.13 -8.33 -48.42
N PRO A 236 -3.64 -7.44 -47.52
CA PRO A 236 -2.75 -7.85 -46.45
C PRO A 236 -3.50 -8.81 -45.50
N PRO A 237 -2.92 -9.97 -45.13
CA PRO A 237 -3.55 -10.95 -44.23
C PRO A 237 -3.46 -10.50 -42.76
N ILE A 238 -3.70 -9.21 -42.50
CA ILE A 238 -3.57 -8.56 -41.19
C ILE A 238 -4.92 -7.99 -40.79
N TRP A 239 -5.44 -8.47 -39.66
CA TRP A 239 -6.64 -7.94 -39.01
C TRP A 239 -6.27 -7.12 -37.78
N ILE A 240 -6.92 -5.98 -37.59
CA ILE A 240 -6.67 -5.06 -36.48
C ILE A 240 -7.96 -4.91 -35.68
N THR A 241 -7.86 -5.03 -34.35
CA THR A 241 -9.03 -4.89 -33.49
C THR A 241 -9.63 -3.47 -33.59
N PRO A 242 -10.97 -3.30 -33.48
CA PRO A 242 -11.61 -1.99 -33.59
C PRO A 242 -11.16 -0.95 -32.55
N ASP A 243 -10.62 -1.40 -31.41
CA ASP A 243 -10.03 -0.57 -30.37
C ASP A 243 -8.59 -0.09 -30.71
N LYS A 244 -8.02 -0.55 -31.83
CA LYS A 244 -6.66 -0.30 -32.31
C LYS A 244 -5.56 -0.77 -31.36
N LEU A 245 -5.84 -1.76 -30.51
CA LEU A 245 -4.88 -2.27 -29.50
C LEU A 245 -4.10 -3.53 -29.93
N LEU A 246 -4.59 -4.31 -30.90
CA LEU A 246 -3.99 -5.59 -31.30
C LEU A 246 -4.05 -5.79 -32.82
N ALA A 247 -2.98 -6.32 -33.41
CA ALA A 247 -2.98 -6.81 -34.79
C ALA A 247 -2.66 -8.31 -34.84
N PHE A 248 -3.37 -9.02 -35.70
CA PHE A 248 -3.29 -10.46 -35.90
C PHE A 248 -3.04 -10.78 -37.37
N TYR A 249 -2.07 -11.67 -37.64
CA TYR A 249 -2.00 -12.37 -38.91
C TYR A 249 -3.13 -13.39 -39.00
N ILE A 250 -3.85 -13.40 -40.12
CA ILE A 250 -4.99 -14.28 -40.38
C ILE A 250 -4.54 -15.41 -41.31
N ASN A 251 -4.35 -16.60 -40.73
CA ASN A 251 -3.89 -17.79 -41.42
C ASN A 251 -5.09 -18.59 -41.98
N LEU A 252 -5.39 -18.41 -43.27
CA LEU A 252 -6.47 -19.10 -43.98
C LEU A 252 -5.96 -20.31 -44.76
N PRO A 253 -6.81 -21.32 -45.04
CA PRO A 253 -6.47 -22.42 -45.94
C PRO A 253 -6.14 -21.90 -47.34
N GLN A 254 -4.93 -22.20 -47.82
CA GLN A 254 -4.48 -21.80 -49.15
C GLN A 254 -4.89 -22.80 -50.23
N ILE A 255 -5.13 -22.31 -51.44
CA ILE A 255 -5.31 -23.09 -52.68
C ILE A 255 -3.99 -23.04 -53.46
N GLY A 256 -3.59 -24.17 -54.04
CA GLY A 256 -2.30 -24.31 -54.71
C GLY A 256 -1.19 -24.75 -53.75
N GLY A 257 0.06 -24.42 -54.09
CA GLY A 257 1.21 -24.65 -53.20
C GLY A 257 1.21 -23.66 -52.01
N PRO A 258 1.58 -24.09 -50.79
CA PRO A 258 1.58 -23.22 -49.63
C PRO A 258 2.68 -22.14 -49.72
N ARG A 259 2.28 -20.90 -50.00
CA ARG A 259 3.13 -19.71 -50.00
C ARG A 259 3.02 -19.03 -48.63
N TYR A 260 4.03 -19.23 -47.78
CA TYR A 260 4.11 -18.62 -46.44
C TYR A 260 5.03 -17.39 -46.43
N PRO A 261 4.73 -16.36 -45.61
CA PRO A 261 5.52 -15.14 -45.54
C PRO A 261 6.84 -15.34 -44.80
N GLU A 262 7.82 -14.51 -45.15
CA GLU A 262 8.99 -14.25 -44.32
C GLU A 262 8.68 -13.26 -43.18
N PRO A 263 9.51 -13.16 -42.13
CA PRO A 263 9.35 -12.13 -41.11
C PRO A 263 9.35 -10.71 -41.68
N GLU A 264 10.20 -10.46 -42.70
CA GLU A 264 10.33 -9.20 -43.43
C GLU A 264 9.04 -8.84 -44.17
N ASP A 265 8.38 -9.81 -44.83
CA ASP A 265 7.07 -9.62 -45.48
C ASP A 265 6.05 -9.06 -44.46
N ILE A 266 5.98 -9.63 -43.26
CA ILE A 266 5.04 -9.18 -42.22
C ILE A 266 5.44 -7.83 -41.60
N GLU A 267 6.73 -7.56 -41.41
CA GLU A 267 7.18 -6.26 -40.88
C GLU A 267 6.96 -5.11 -41.86
N LEU A 268 7.08 -5.35 -43.18
CA LEU A 268 6.71 -4.39 -44.24
C LEU A 268 5.20 -4.12 -44.28
N LEU A 269 4.35 -5.17 -44.28
CA LEU A 269 2.90 -5.00 -44.27
C LEU A 269 2.39 -4.27 -43.01
N LEU A 270 3.06 -4.45 -41.86
CA LEU A 270 2.78 -3.67 -40.65
C LEU A 270 3.23 -2.20 -40.79
N GLU A 271 4.24 -1.91 -41.61
CA GLU A 271 4.71 -0.55 -41.89
C GLU A 271 3.76 0.20 -42.83
N ASP A 272 3.35 -0.42 -43.94
CA ASP A 272 2.39 0.16 -44.91
C ASP A 272 1.03 0.49 -44.26
N ILE A 273 0.62 -0.33 -43.30
CA ILE A 273 -0.59 -0.12 -42.47
C ILE A 273 -0.40 1.02 -41.45
N GLY A 274 0.84 1.44 -41.16
CA GLY A 274 1.17 2.49 -40.20
C GLY A 274 1.32 2.02 -38.75
N VAL A 275 1.64 0.74 -38.50
CA VAL A 275 1.86 0.21 -37.14
C VAL A 275 3.26 0.57 -36.65
N VAL A 276 3.31 1.28 -35.52
CA VAL A 276 4.53 1.74 -34.85
C VAL A 276 5.45 0.56 -34.51
N GLU A 277 6.75 0.68 -34.80
CA GLU A 277 7.72 -0.41 -34.56
C GLU A 277 7.72 -0.92 -33.10
N ALA A 278 7.64 -0.01 -32.12
CA ALA A 278 7.57 -0.36 -30.70
C ALA A 278 6.33 -1.19 -30.29
N CYS A 279 5.34 -1.33 -31.19
CA CYS A 279 4.18 -2.21 -31.04
C CYS A 279 4.32 -3.54 -31.80
N ARG A 280 5.28 -3.67 -32.74
CA ARG A 280 5.51 -4.89 -33.54
C ARG A 280 6.19 -5.95 -32.67
N VAL A 281 5.56 -7.10 -32.49
CA VAL A 281 6.08 -8.17 -31.60
C VAL A 281 6.97 -9.11 -32.41
N LYS A 282 8.17 -8.63 -32.80
CA LYS A 282 9.09 -9.31 -33.73
C LYS A 282 9.32 -10.80 -33.42
N PHE A 283 9.43 -11.17 -32.14
CA PHE A 283 9.53 -12.57 -31.68
C PHE A 283 8.33 -13.45 -32.07
N LEU A 284 7.10 -12.94 -32.01
CA LEU A 284 5.91 -13.67 -32.43
C LEU A 284 5.81 -13.78 -33.95
N ILE A 285 6.25 -12.74 -34.68
CA ILE A 285 6.33 -12.74 -36.15
C ILE A 285 7.29 -13.84 -36.63
N HIS A 286 8.53 -13.87 -36.09
CA HIS A 286 9.52 -14.90 -36.44
C HIS A 286 9.02 -16.32 -36.11
N LYS A 287 8.43 -16.50 -34.91
CA LYS A 287 7.86 -17.79 -34.49
C LYS A 287 6.69 -18.23 -35.37
N LEU A 288 5.86 -17.29 -35.85
CA LEU A 288 4.76 -17.55 -36.77
C LEU A 288 5.29 -18.07 -38.11
N CYS A 289 6.18 -17.33 -38.78
CA CYS A 289 6.73 -17.72 -40.08
C CYS A 289 7.44 -19.08 -40.01
N GLN A 290 8.21 -19.34 -38.94
CA GLN A 290 8.79 -20.66 -38.69
C GLN A 290 7.73 -21.75 -38.52
N SER A 291 6.70 -21.53 -37.69
CA SER A 291 5.66 -22.54 -37.43
C SER A 291 4.85 -22.90 -38.68
N LEU A 292 4.62 -21.93 -39.57
CA LEU A 292 3.99 -22.14 -40.87
C LEU A 292 4.87 -22.99 -41.79
N LYS A 293 6.15 -22.60 -41.98
CA LYS A 293 7.14 -23.35 -42.79
C LYS A 293 7.33 -24.80 -42.33
N GLU A 294 7.31 -25.03 -41.02
CA GLU A 294 7.44 -26.36 -40.42
C GLU A 294 6.13 -27.19 -40.45
N GLY A 295 5.07 -26.70 -41.09
CA GLY A 295 3.78 -27.40 -41.22
C GLY A 295 3.05 -27.61 -39.88
N LYS A 296 3.42 -26.87 -38.83
CA LYS A 296 2.87 -27.05 -37.48
C LYS A 296 1.47 -26.46 -37.39
N LYS A 297 0.58 -27.14 -36.65
CA LYS A 297 -0.79 -26.65 -36.36
C LYS A 297 -0.75 -25.29 -35.68
N THR A 298 -0.91 -24.25 -36.49
CA THR A 298 -0.85 -22.84 -36.12
C THR A 298 -2.28 -22.30 -36.02
N ALA A 299 -2.54 -21.41 -35.06
CA ALA A 299 -3.87 -20.81 -34.89
C ALA A 299 -4.25 -19.97 -36.12
N LYS A 300 -5.54 -19.97 -36.50
CA LYS A 300 -6.09 -19.10 -37.57
C LYS A 300 -5.80 -17.61 -37.34
N MET A 301 -5.68 -17.18 -36.08
CA MET A 301 -5.30 -15.82 -35.72
C MET A 301 -4.01 -15.85 -34.88
N ALA A 302 -2.92 -15.31 -35.40
CA ALA A 302 -1.64 -15.22 -34.70
C ALA A 302 -1.31 -13.75 -34.39
N LYS A 303 -1.12 -13.41 -33.11
CA LYS A 303 -0.85 -12.02 -32.71
C LYS A 303 0.53 -11.56 -33.18
N ILE A 304 0.58 -10.47 -33.94
CA ILE A 304 1.82 -9.89 -34.51
C ILE A 304 2.13 -8.49 -33.97
N ALA A 305 1.13 -7.71 -33.51
CA ALA A 305 1.36 -6.42 -32.87
C ALA A 305 0.54 -6.22 -31.58
N ALA A 306 1.00 -5.32 -30.72
CA ALA A 306 0.39 -4.98 -29.43
C ALA A 306 0.60 -3.50 -29.07
N ALA A 307 -0.48 -2.80 -28.73
CA ALA A 307 -0.41 -1.50 -28.09
C ALA A 307 0.35 -1.55 -26.74
N ILE A 308 0.99 -0.44 -26.40
CA ILE A 308 1.71 -0.27 -25.12
C ILE A 308 0.68 0.17 -24.07
N PRO A 309 0.37 -0.66 -23.05
CA PRO A 309 -0.69 -0.34 -22.10
C PRO A 309 -0.31 0.82 -21.16
N PRO A 310 -1.25 1.71 -20.81
CA PRO A 310 -1.01 2.76 -19.82
C PRO A 310 -0.73 2.15 -18.45
N LYS A 311 0.22 2.74 -17.71
CA LYS A 311 0.52 2.38 -16.33
C LYS A 311 -0.11 3.43 -15.41
N PRO A 312 -1.11 3.08 -14.58
CA PRO A 312 -1.74 4.04 -13.69
C PRO A 312 -0.72 4.57 -12.67
N GLY A 313 -1.00 5.78 -12.19
CA GLY A 313 -0.28 6.38 -11.07
C GLY A 313 -0.49 5.62 -9.76
N ARG A 314 0.14 6.13 -8.69
CA ARG A 314 -0.08 5.64 -7.32
C ARG A 314 -0.62 6.78 -6.48
N ASP A 315 -1.76 6.55 -5.84
CA ASP A 315 -2.32 7.45 -4.83
C ASP A 315 -1.31 7.66 -3.69
N ALA A 316 -1.34 8.84 -3.06
CA ALA A 316 -0.54 9.10 -1.87
C ALA A 316 -1.03 8.27 -0.69
N GLU A 317 -0.09 7.64 0.04
CA GLU A 317 -0.38 6.78 1.18
C GLU A 317 0.17 7.43 2.46
N PHE A 318 -0.70 7.75 3.42
CA PHE A 318 -0.31 8.27 4.74
C PHE A 318 -0.38 7.16 5.78
N SER A 319 0.68 7.00 6.56
CA SER A 319 0.79 6.06 7.66
C SER A 319 1.35 6.77 8.89
N LEU A 320 0.63 6.68 10.01
CA LEU A 320 1.17 7.00 11.32
C LEU A 320 2.21 5.92 11.68
N GLU A 321 3.35 6.35 12.23
CA GLU A 321 4.44 5.46 12.65
C GLU A 321 4.35 5.19 14.18
N ILE A 322 3.14 5.35 14.73
CA ILE A 322 2.78 5.26 16.16
C ILE A 322 1.42 4.56 16.32
N GLU A 323 1.22 3.82 17.42
CA GLU A 323 -0.05 3.12 17.70
C GLU A 323 -1.08 4.06 18.33
N MET A 324 -2.04 4.56 17.53
CA MET A 324 -3.17 5.38 18.00
C MET A 324 -4.44 4.58 18.37
N ASP A 325 -4.44 3.26 18.16
CA ASP A 325 -5.61 2.42 18.45
C ASP A 325 -5.74 2.12 19.96
N LYS A 326 -6.96 2.24 20.48
CA LYS A 326 -7.29 1.88 21.87
C LYS A 326 -7.25 0.36 22.06
N LYS A 327 -6.54 -0.10 23.08
CA LYS A 327 -6.43 -1.52 23.44
C LYS A 327 -7.63 -1.95 24.30
N ALA A 328 -8.04 -3.22 24.16
CA ALA A 328 -9.14 -3.78 24.94
C ALA A 328 -8.80 -3.91 26.43
N GLY A 329 -7.51 -4.15 26.70
CA GLY A 329 -6.87 -4.37 27.99
C GLY A 329 -5.54 -5.08 27.74
N GLU A 330 -4.75 -5.30 28.78
CA GLU A 330 -3.48 -6.05 28.70
C GLU A 330 -3.64 -7.46 29.28
N LEU A 331 -3.15 -8.49 28.58
CA LEU A 331 -3.23 -9.87 29.03
C LEU A 331 -2.07 -10.18 29.98
N ARG A 332 -2.37 -10.53 31.23
CA ARG A 332 -1.38 -10.90 32.23
C ARG A 332 -0.93 -12.36 32.07
N ALA A 333 0.23 -12.68 32.63
CA ALA A 333 0.84 -14.02 32.59
C ALA A 333 0.01 -15.13 33.29
N ASP A 334 -1.06 -14.81 34.02
CA ASP A 334 -2.00 -15.77 34.60
C ASP A 334 -3.24 -16.04 33.71
N GLY A 335 -3.32 -15.39 32.54
CA GLY A 335 -4.45 -15.47 31.62
C GLY A 335 -5.60 -14.51 31.94
N SER A 336 -5.51 -13.69 32.98
CA SER A 336 -6.45 -12.59 33.24
C SER A 336 -6.15 -11.37 32.36
N ILE A 337 -7.16 -10.57 32.05
CA ILE A 337 -6.99 -9.29 31.33
C ILE A 337 -7.14 -8.10 32.29
N ASP A 338 -6.23 -7.13 32.23
CA ASP A 338 -6.43 -5.84 32.87
C ASP A 338 -7.12 -4.86 31.92
N LEU A 339 -8.41 -4.63 32.16
CA LEU A 339 -9.23 -3.69 31.40
C LEU A 339 -8.85 -2.20 31.66
N ARG A 340 -7.83 -1.94 32.49
CA ARG A 340 -7.26 -0.59 32.69
C ARG A 340 -6.28 -0.19 31.60
N GLU A 341 -5.51 -1.11 31.03
CA GLU A 341 -4.44 -0.75 30.09
C GLU A 341 -4.96 -0.65 28.65
N ARG A 342 -5.46 0.54 28.31
CA ARG A 342 -6.25 0.78 27.09
C ARG A 342 -5.55 1.62 26.01
N ASN A 343 -4.25 1.91 26.17
CA ASN A 343 -3.49 2.79 25.26
C ASN A 343 -4.19 4.17 25.06
N ALA A 344 -4.56 4.80 26.18
CA ALA A 344 -5.45 5.96 26.20
C ALA A 344 -4.80 7.28 25.74
N VAL A 345 -3.47 7.34 25.73
CA VAL A 345 -2.66 8.53 25.44
C VAL A 345 -1.46 8.12 24.58
N VAL A 346 -1.17 8.89 23.53
CA VAL A 346 0.00 8.66 22.67
C VAL A 346 0.93 9.87 22.72
N SER A 347 1.86 9.85 23.69
CA SER A 347 2.87 10.90 23.86
C SER A 347 4.19 10.56 23.16
N VAL A 348 4.61 11.42 22.24
CA VAL A 348 5.89 11.34 21.52
C VAL A 348 6.94 12.26 22.14
N ASN A 349 8.21 11.90 21.96
CA ASN A 349 9.35 12.73 22.35
C ASN A 349 9.74 13.65 21.17
N GLU A 350 10.38 14.78 21.46
CA GLU A 350 11.03 15.61 20.44
C GLU A 350 11.99 14.79 19.56
N GLY A 351 12.02 15.08 18.26
CA GLY A 351 12.81 14.36 17.26
C GLY A 351 12.24 13.01 16.81
N MET A 352 11.22 12.47 17.47
CA MET A 352 10.59 11.20 17.09
C MET A 352 9.84 11.30 15.76
N LEU A 353 9.92 10.27 14.91
CA LEU A 353 9.08 10.16 13.71
C LEU A 353 7.63 9.85 14.11
N VAL A 354 6.69 10.67 13.66
CA VAL A 354 5.25 10.58 13.99
C VAL A 354 4.47 9.94 12.84
N ALA A 355 4.78 10.32 11.61
CA ALA A 355 4.09 9.82 10.42
C ALA A 355 4.95 9.89 9.15
N ARG A 356 4.50 9.18 8.12
CA ARG A 356 5.04 9.17 6.76
C ARG A 356 3.90 9.35 5.76
N LYS A 357 4.11 10.17 4.74
CA LYS A 357 3.29 10.21 3.51
C LYS A 357 4.17 9.76 2.36
N LYS A 358 3.81 8.68 1.66
CA LYS A 358 4.36 8.38 0.32
C LYS A 358 3.75 9.35 -0.68
N LEU A 359 4.57 9.97 -1.50
CA LEU A 359 4.15 10.96 -2.48
C LEU A 359 3.37 10.31 -3.63
N VAL A 360 2.38 11.06 -4.13
CA VAL A 360 1.58 10.67 -5.29
C VAL A 360 2.49 10.53 -6.52
N LYS A 361 2.31 9.44 -7.29
CA LYS A 361 3.02 9.24 -8.56
C LYS A 361 2.07 9.37 -9.74
N LYS A 362 2.47 10.15 -10.74
CA LYS A 362 1.73 10.32 -12.00
C LYS A 362 1.65 9.01 -12.79
N GLY A 363 0.61 8.87 -13.60
CA GLY A 363 0.49 7.79 -14.56
C GLY A 363 1.51 7.94 -15.70
N LYS A 364 1.88 6.83 -16.33
CA LYS A 364 2.60 6.83 -17.61
C LYS A 364 1.63 6.39 -18.70
N ASN A 365 1.32 7.31 -19.62
CA ASN A 365 0.43 7.04 -20.74
C ASN A 365 0.91 5.85 -21.58
N GLY A 366 -0.05 5.14 -22.17
CA GLY A 366 0.19 4.13 -23.19
C GLY A 366 0.13 4.71 -24.60
N LEU A 367 0.33 3.87 -25.60
CA LEU A 367 0.21 4.18 -27.02
C LEU A 367 -0.59 3.06 -27.70
N ASP A 368 -1.55 3.40 -28.55
CA ASP A 368 -2.17 2.44 -29.47
C ASP A 368 -1.20 2.05 -30.61
N LEU A 369 -1.63 1.15 -31.50
CA LEU A 369 -0.80 0.69 -32.62
C LEU A 369 -0.34 1.81 -33.57
N PHE A 370 -1.01 2.96 -33.56
CA PHE A 370 -0.83 4.11 -34.47
C PHE A 370 -0.31 5.35 -33.73
N ALA A 371 0.45 5.15 -32.63
CA ALA A 371 1.03 6.19 -31.76
C ALA A 371 0.01 7.08 -31.03
N LYS A 372 -1.29 6.76 -31.00
CA LYS A 372 -2.28 7.58 -30.29
C LYS A 372 -2.16 7.36 -28.78
N THR A 373 -2.02 8.46 -28.02
CA THR A 373 -1.86 8.43 -26.57
C THR A 373 -3.06 7.82 -25.85
N ILE A 374 -2.85 6.69 -25.17
CA ILE A 374 -3.82 6.10 -24.23
C ILE A 374 -3.58 6.74 -22.86
N LYS A 375 -4.48 7.62 -22.43
CA LYS A 375 -4.30 8.38 -21.18
C LYS A 375 -4.32 7.47 -19.95
N ALA A 376 -3.29 7.56 -19.12
CA ALA A 376 -3.26 6.94 -17.80
C ALA A 376 -4.01 7.81 -16.76
N TYR A 377 -4.55 7.17 -15.72
CA TYR A 377 -5.00 7.88 -14.53
C TYR A 377 -3.79 8.27 -13.68
N ASP A 378 -3.70 9.54 -13.28
CA ASP A 378 -2.79 9.98 -12.23
C ASP A 378 -3.27 9.50 -10.86
N GLY A 379 -2.35 9.30 -9.93
CA GLY A 379 -2.70 9.07 -8.53
C GLY A 379 -3.36 10.31 -7.91
N ARG A 380 -4.14 10.10 -6.86
CA ARG A 380 -4.74 11.14 -6.03
C ARG A 380 -3.79 11.53 -4.90
N ASP A 381 -3.64 12.83 -4.66
CA ASP A 381 -2.85 13.34 -3.53
C ASP A 381 -3.69 13.42 -2.24
N LEU A 382 -3.02 13.22 -1.10
CA LEU A 382 -3.57 13.37 0.24
C LEU A 382 -2.87 14.53 0.94
N LYS A 383 -3.55 15.66 1.09
CA LYS A 383 -3.01 16.82 1.81
C LYS A 383 -3.15 16.59 3.32
N ILE A 384 -2.02 16.71 4.01
CA ILE A 384 -1.89 16.72 5.47
C ILE A 384 -1.54 18.16 5.86
N SER A 385 -2.21 18.73 6.85
CA SER A 385 -1.81 20.00 7.45
C SER A 385 -1.07 19.78 8.76
N THR A 386 -0.20 20.72 9.11
CA THR A 386 0.63 20.70 10.32
C THR A 386 0.78 22.12 10.85
N ASP A 387 1.12 22.25 12.13
CA ASP A 387 1.58 23.51 12.74
C ASP A 387 3.07 23.42 13.10
N ALA A 388 3.59 24.43 13.83
CA ALA A 388 4.99 24.51 14.26
C ALA A 388 5.42 23.40 15.25
N SER A 389 4.49 22.55 15.73
CA SER A 389 4.82 21.41 16.59
C SER A 389 5.29 20.16 15.81
N ILE A 390 5.14 20.17 14.48
CA ILE A 390 5.64 19.11 13.58
C ILE A 390 6.71 19.69 12.65
N ARG A 391 7.87 19.04 12.62
CA ARG A 391 8.99 19.33 11.73
C ARG A 391 8.88 18.44 10.50
N VAL A 392 8.69 19.03 9.34
CA VAL A 392 8.42 18.31 8.08
C VAL A 392 9.70 18.22 7.24
N GLU A 393 10.05 17.00 6.80
CA GLU A 393 11.09 16.74 5.79
C GLU A 393 10.43 16.14 4.53
N THR A 394 11.01 16.30 3.35
CA THR A 394 10.48 15.69 2.11
C THR A 394 11.61 15.31 1.16
N ASP A 395 11.56 14.08 0.68
CA ASP A 395 12.43 13.50 -0.35
C ASP A 395 11.63 13.23 -1.65
N GLU A 396 12.23 12.57 -2.64
CA GLU A 396 11.61 12.31 -3.96
C GLU A 396 10.43 11.31 -3.91
N GLU A 397 10.30 10.51 -2.85
CA GLU A 397 9.25 9.51 -2.67
C GLU A 397 8.38 9.72 -1.42
N ASN A 398 8.84 10.46 -0.41
CA ASN A 398 8.16 10.59 0.89
C ASN A 398 8.18 12.02 1.45
N THR A 399 7.14 12.37 2.20
CA THR A 399 7.19 13.41 3.25
C THR A 399 7.22 12.71 4.60
N LEU A 400 8.15 13.11 5.47
CA LEU A 400 8.33 12.60 6.83
C LEU A 400 7.92 13.66 7.85
N TYR A 401 7.20 13.26 8.89
CA TYR A 401 6.65 14.16 9.91
C TYR A 401 7.28 13.80 11.25
N TYR A 402 8.18 14.66 11.74
CA TYR A 402 8.87 14.51 13.02
C TYR A 402 8.25 15.40 14.09
N ALA A 403 8.29 14.98 15.34
CA ALA A 403 7.93 15.81 16.48
C ALA A 403 8.94 16.96 16.65
N ALA A 404 8.50 18.21 16.58
CA ALA A 404 9.33 19.38 16.86
C ALA A 404 9.43 19.69 18.37
N ARG A 405 8.67 18.97 19.21
CA ARG A 405 8.65 19.05 20.67
C ARG A 405 8.06 17.77 21.28
N THR A 406 8.33 17.53 22.56
CA THR A 406 7.67 16.45 23.33
C THR A 406 6.22 16.82 23.66
N GLY A 407 5.28 15.89 23.47
CA GLY A 407 3.86 16.13 23.74
C GLY A 407 2.96 15.02 23.19
N ASN A 408 1.65 15.30 23.07
CA ASN A 408 0.65 14.30 22.69
C ASN A 408 0.20 14.50 21.25
N VAL A 409 0.23 13.42 20.45
CA VAL A 409 -0.12 13.51 19.02
C VAL A 409 -1.63 13.55 18.84
N ASN A 410 -2.10 14.51 18.04
CA ASN A 410 -3.47 14.64 17.62
C ASN A 410 -3.55 14.56 16.09
N PHE A 411 -4.42 13.70 15.56
CA PHE A 411 -4.64 13.57 14.12
C PHE A 411 -6.15 13.56 13.82
N ILE A 412 -6.67 14.72 13.41
CA ILE A 412 -8.10 14.94 13.14
C ILE A 412 -8.25 15.65 11.80
N SER A 413 -9.12 15.14 10.93
CA SER A 413 -9.42 15.76 9.62
C SER A 413 -8.18 16.08 8.77
N ASN A 414 -7.22 15.15 8.73
CA ASN A 414 -5.91 15.28 8.09
C ASN A 414 -4.98 16.37 8.66
N ASN A 415 -5.31 16.96 9.82
CA ASN A 415 -4.43 17.87 10.55
C ASN A 415 -3.64 17.09 11.61
N LEU A 416 -2.31 17.13 11.54
CA LEU A 416 -1.38 16.46 12.47
C LEU A 416 -0.68 17.51 13.34
N THR A 417 -0.91 17.47 14.64
CA THR A 417 -0.30 18.40 15.62
C THR A 417 0.10 17.68 16.91
N ILE A 418 0.93 18.33 17.73
CA ILE A 418 1.37 17.86 19.05
C ILE A 418 0.99 18.90 20.10
N THR A 419 0.23 18.49 21.13
CA THR A 419 -0.20 19.38 22.23
C THR A 419 0.56 19.12 23.53
N ASP A 420 1.00 20.21 24.17
CA ASP A 420 1.72 20.19 25.46
C ASP A 420 0.80 19.81 26.64
N ILE A 421 -0.50 19.96 26.45
CA ILE A 421 -1.55 19.58 27.40
C ILE A 421 -2.35 18.43 26.79
N PHE A 422 -2.46 17.31 27.50
CA PHE A 422 -3.48 16.28 27.23
C PHE A 422 -4.74 16.60 28.03
N LYS A 423 -5.92 16.37 27.44
CA LYS A 423 -7.20 16.65 28.10
C LYS A 423 -8.16 15.46 28.05
N VAL A 424 -8.46 14.91 29.22
CA VAL A 424 -9.50 13.88 29.39
C VAL A 424 -10.83 14.58 29.69
N ASN A 425 -11.76 14.51 28.73
CA ASN A 425 -13.12 15.05 28.85
C ASN A 425 -14.04 14.03 29.54
N GLY A 426 -13.81 13.74 30.82
CA GLY A 426 -14.56 12.76 31.59
C GLY A 426 -13.80 12.26 32.81
N ASP A 427 -14.28 11.16 33.40
CA ASP A 427 -13.64 10.46 34.52
C ASP A 427 -12.57 9.46 34.02
N VAL A 428 -11.61 9.13 34.89
CA VAL A 428 -10.65 8.05 34.67
C VAL A 428 -11.26 6.76 35.22
N ASN A 429 -11.82 5.96 34.30
CA ASN A 429 -12.61 4.75 34.55
C ASN A 429 -12.26 3.66 33.51
N TYR A 430 -13.03 2.56 33.43
CA TYR A 430 -12.77 1.47 32.45
C TYR A 430 -12.98 1.86 30.97
N GLU A 431 -13.61 2.99 30.65
CA GLU A 431 -13.71 3.51 29.27
C GLU A 431 -12.45 4.29 28.87
N THR A 432 -11.90 5.04 29.82
CA THR A 432 -10.66 5.82 29.70
C THR A 432 -9.44 4.91 29.77
N GLY A 433 -9.31 4.11 30.82
CA GLY A 433 -8.11 3.36 31.17
C GLY A 433 -7.16 4.12 32.12
N ASN A 434 -6.04 3.51 32.47
CA ASN A 434 -4.91 4.17 33.13
C ASN A 434 -4.27 5.21 32.20
N LEU A 435 -3.59 6.19 32.78
CA LEU A 435 -2.96 7.31 32.06
C LEU A 435 -1.49 7.44 32.45
N ASP A 436 -0.59 7.48 31.46
CA ASP A 436 0.78 7.96 31.61
C ASP A 436 1.05 8.99 30.51
N VAL A 437 1.36 10.23 30.90
CA VAL A 437 1.35 11.40 30.03
C VAL A 437 2.69 12.13 30.13
N LYS A 438 3.42 12.24 29.01
CA LYS A 438 4.75 12.88 28.97
C LYS A 438 4.72 14.42 29.01
N SER A 439 3.61 15.01 29.43
CA SER A 439 3.39 16.45 29.45
C SER A 439 2.35 16.83 30.51
N ALA A 440 1.78 18.04 30.47
CA ALA A 440 0.70 18.42 31.38
C ALA A 440 -0.61 17.66 31.05
N LEU A 441 -1.41 17.37 32.08
CA LEU A 441 -2.65 16.60 31.98
C LEU A 441 -3.80 17.33 32.70
N VAL A 442 -4.93 17.49 32.01
CA VAL A 442 -6.18 18.03 32.56
C VAL A 442 -7.29 16.99 32.46
N ILE A 443 -7.75 16.47 33.60
CA ILE A 443 -8.91 15.59 33.73
C ILE A 443 -10.10 16.45 34.18
N THR A 444 -11.20 16.46 33.41
CA THR A 444 -12.38 17.27 33.77
C THR A 444 -13.32 16.57 34.77
N GLY A 445 -13.23 15.25 34.88
CA GLY A 445 -13.91 14.44 35.90
C GLY A 445 -13.01 14.05 37.07
N SER A 446 -13.30 12.91 37.67
CA SER A 446 -12.63 12.31 38.83
C SER A 446 -11.78 11.10 38.45
N VAL A 447 -10.95 10.61 39.36
CA VAL A 447 -10.23 9.33 39.21
C VAL A 447 -10.93 8.27 40.05
N PHE A 448 -11.48 7.24 39.39
CA PHE A 448 -12.25 6.17 40.04
C PHE A 448 -11.35 5.16 40.77
N PRO A 449 -11.93 4.28 41.62
CA PRO A 449 -11.16 3.35 42.45
C PRO A 449 -10.21 2.43 41.67
N GLY A 450 -8.95 2.39 42.11
CA GLY A 450 -7.93 1.48 41.57
C GLY A 450 -7.42 1.83 40.17
N PHE A 451 -7.49 3.08 39.73
CA PHE A 451 -6.85 3.58 38.50
C PHE A 451 -5.53 4.30 38.79
N LYS A 452 -4.58 4.22 37.84
CA LYS A 452 -3.29 4.92 37.87
C LYS A 452 -3.30 6.12 36.92
N VAL A 453 -2.86 7.27 37.42
CA VAL A 453 -2.65 8.50 36.64
C VAL A 453 -1.24 9.02 36.89
N GLN A 454 -0.45 9.13 35.83
CA GLN A 454 0.93 9.60 35.85
C GLN A 454 1.10 10.75 34.84
N ALA A 455 1.72 11.85 35.28
CA ALA A 455 1.97 13.02 34.45
C ALA A 455 3.38 13.57 34.69
N GLN A 456 4.12 13.81 33.60
CA GLN A 456 5.44 14.44 33.64
C GLN A 456 5.36 15.98 33.80
N GLY A 457 4.25 16.59 33.37
CA GLY A 457 3.94 18.01 33.60
C GLY A 457 2.99 18.23 34.77
N ASN A 458 2.38 19.42 34.81
CA ASN A 458 1.34 19.75 35.79
C ASN A 458 0.10 18.87 35.60
N LEU A 459 -0.53 18.46 36.70
CA LEU A 459 -1.74 17.64 36.71
C LEU A 459 -2.92 18.41 37.33
N GLU A 460 -3.97 18.64 36.55
CA GLU A 460 -5.25 19.18 37.03
C GLU A 460 -6.33 18.09 36.99
N ILE A 461 -7.01 17.83 38.11
CA ILE A 461 -8.17 16.93 38.22
C ILE A 461 -9.33 17.77 38.75
N LYS A 462 -10.29 18.15 37.91
CA LYS A 462 -11.39 19.04 38.33
C LYS A 462 -12.42 18.34 39.23
N GLY A 463 -12.52 17.02 39.15
CA GLY A 463 -13.28 16.17 40.06
C GLY A 463 -12.51 15.82 41.34
N GLY A 464 -12.73 14.60 41.85
CA GLY A 464 -12.05 14.06 43.04
C GLY A 464 -11.16 12.86 42.74
N VAL A 465 -10.63 12.27 43.81
CA VAL A 465 -9.80 11.04 43.76
C VAL A 465 -10.39 10.03 44.75
N GLU A 466 -10.74 8.84 44.24
CA GLU A 466 -11.43 7.79 45.01
C GLU A 466 -10.51 6.62 45.41
N ASN A 467 -11.01 5.69 46.25
CA ASN A 467 -10.16 4.76 47.00
C ASN A 467 -9.25 3.89 46.12
N GLY A 468 -7.96 3.83 46.48
CA GLY A 468 -6.99 2.97 45.78
C GLY A 468 -6.48 3.56 44.45
N ALA A 469 -6.88 4.78 44.09
CA ALA A 469 -6.28 5.49 42.98
C ALA A 469 -4.81 5.83 43.28
N GLN A 470 -3.96 5.71 42.25
CA GLN A 470 -2.53 6.01 42.33
C GLN A 470 -2.21 7.20 41.45
N ILE A 471 -1.68 8.28 42.03
CA ILE A 471 -1.39 9.53 41.31
C ILE A 471 0.07 9.90 41.45
N ILE A 472 0.74 10.14 40.32
CA ILE A 472 2.14 10.56 40.25
C ILE A 472 2.24 11.80 39.36
N ALA A 473 2.47 12.97 39.97
CA ALA A 473 2.74 14.21 39.26
C ALA A 473 4.21 14.59 39.45
N GLN A 474 4.96 14.73 38.34
CA GLN A 474 6.36 15.18 38.36
C GLN A 474 6.50 16.72 38.45
N SER A 475 5.37 17.43 38.50
CA SER A 475 5.26 18.87 38.76
C SER A 475 4.11 19.12 39.75
N ASP A 476 3.47 20.29 39.70
CA ASP A 476 2.32 20.65 40.54
C ASP A 476 1.08 19.77 40.28
N LEU A 477 0.32 19.49 41.34
CA LEU A 477 -0.96 18.77 41.33
C LEU A 477 -2.09 19.64 41.91
N ILE A 478 -3.14 19.87 41.12
CA ILE A 478 -4.35 20.58 41.53
C ILE A 478 -5.55 19.62 41.44
N ILE A 479 -6.28 19.46 42.55
CA ILE A 479 -7.51 18.67 42.62
C ILE A 479 -8.65 19.60 43.04
N GLY A 480 -9.71 19.67 42.23
CA GLY A 480 -10.84 20.58 42.42
C GLY A 480 -11.78 20.17 43.56
N ARG A 481 -11.89 18.85 43.81
CA ARG A 481 -12.55 18.28 45.00
C ARG A 481 -11.49 17.75 45.97
N GLY A 482 -11.83 16.73 46.76
CA GLY A 482 -10.92 16.10 47.70
C GLY A 482 -10.35 14.76 47.23
N ILE A 483 -9.43 14.25 48.04
CA ILE A 483 -8.86 12.90 47.97
C ILE A 483 -9.54 12.05 49.05
N ILE A 484 -9.98 10.84 48.71
CA ILE A 484 -10.63 9.90 49.64
C ILE A 484 -10.02 8.50 49.49
N GLY A 485 -9.67 7.86 50.61
CA GLY A 485 -9.57 6.40 50.72
C GLY A 485 -8.23 5.83 51.20
N SER A 486 -8.31 4.75 51.99
CA SER A 486 -7.22 4.02 52.66
C SER A 486 -6.06 3.60 51.76
N ASP A 487 -6.36 3.26 50.52
CA ASP A 487 -5.40 2.68 49.58
C ASP A 487 -4.90 3.73 48.56
N SER A 488 -5.45 4.95 48.61
CA SER A 488 -5.12 6.04 47.70
C SER A 488 -3.73 6.60 48.00
N ARG A 489 -2.84 6.59 46.99
CA ARG A 489 -1.44 7.03 47.11
C ARG A 489 -1.11 8.10 46.10
N ILE A 490 -0.69 9.26 46.61
CA ILE A 490 -0.44 10.45 45.79
C ILE A 490 1.00 10.92 46.01
N ILE A 491 1.76 11.04 44.91
CA ILE A 491 3.14 11.51 44.88
C ILE A 491 3.22 12.75 43.99
N VAL A 492 3.75 13.84 44.52
CA VAL A 492 3.83 15.15 43.84
C VAL A 492 5.24 15.71 43.99
N MET A 493 5.94 15.94 42.87
CA MET A 493 7.28 16.55 42.88
C MET A 493 7.26 18.09 42.83
N GLY A 494 6.11 18.68 42.49
CA GLY A 494 5.79 20.09 42.74
C GLY A 494 4.97 20.27 44.03
N ASN A 495 4.06 21.24 44.00
CA ASN A 495 3.12 21.59 45.07
C ASN A 495 1.78 20.86 44.89
N LEU A 496 1.06 20.63 45.99
CA LEU A 496 -0.30 20.09 45.99
C LEU A 496 -1.31 21.17 46.39
N HIS A 497 -2.40 21.30 45.65
CA HIS A 497 -3.62 22.00 46.07
C HIS A 497 -4.84 21.08 45.95
N THR A 498 -5.61 20.92 47.03
CA THR A 498 -6.82 20.08 47.06
C THR A 498 -7.90 20.65 47.98
N ALA A 499 -9.18 20.32 47.79
CA ALA A 499 -10.25 20.82 48.65
C ALA A 499 -10.21 20.19 50.06
N PHE A 500 -9.98 18.88 50.14
CA PHE A 500 -9.86 18.13 51.40
C PHE A 500 -9.10 16.81 51.18
N ILE A 501 -8.59 16.24 52.27
CA ILE A 501 -7.89 14.96 52.27
C ILE A 501 -8.54 14.08 53.33
N GLN A 502 -8.98 12.88 52.95
CA GLN A 502 -9.57 11.91 53.86
C GLN A 502 -8.97 10.51 53.63
N ASP A 503 -8.55 9.86 54.72
CA ASP A 503 -8.11 8.46 54.79
C ASP A 503 -6.88 8.09 53.91
N ALA A 504 -6.20 9.05 53.27
CA ALA A 504 -5.20 8.79 52.21
C ALA A 504 -3.72 9.07 52.60
N GLU A 505 -2.77 8.47 51.86
CA GLU A 505 -1.32 8.74 51.98
C GLU A 505 -0.80 9.63 50.83
N ILE A 506 -0.09 10.70 51.19
CA ILE A 506 0.37 11.75 50.28
C ILE A 506 1.82 12.14 50.58
N LEU A 507 2.66 12.17 49.53
CA LEU A 507 4.01 12.69 49.53
C LEU A 507 4.14 13.87 48.56
N VAL A 508 4.64 15.01 49.05
CA VAL A 508 4.78 16.27 48.31
C VAL A 508 6.19 16.83 48.49
N ARG A 509 6.91 17.12 47.41
CA ARG A 509 8.24 17.75 47.46
C ARG A 509 8.14 19.27 47.63
N GLY A 510 7.11 19.90 47.07
CA GLY A 510 6.74 21.29 47.33
C GLY A 510 5.88 21.47 48.59
N ASN A 511 5.02 22.49 48.57
CA ASN A 511 4.06 22.79 49.64
C ASN A 511 2.73 22.04 49.42
N ALA A 512 2.00 21.73 50.48
CA ALA A 512 0.67 21.11 50.41
C ALA A 512 -0.41 22.04 50.99
N VAL A 513 -1.36 22.47 50.16
CA VAL A 513 -2.46 23.36 50.53
C VAL A 513 -3.78 22.61 50.46
N THR A 514 -4.56 22.68 51.54
CA THR A 514 -5.85 22.01 51.67
C THR A 514 -6.92 23.05 52.00
N ALA A 515 -7.94 23.22 51.15
CA ALA A 515 -8.90 24.32 51.29
C ALA A 515 -9.95 24.14 52.42
N SER A 516 -10.05 22.94 53.00
CA SER A 516 -11.06 22.61 54.01
C SER A 516 -10.50 21.79 55.18
N TYR A 517 -10.16 20.52 55.01
CA TYR A 517 -9.68 19.68 56.13
C TYR A 517 -8.79 18.51 55.70
N ALA A 518 -7.99 18.01 56.63
CA ALA A 518 -7.31 16.72 56.57
C ALA A 518 -7.87 15.81 57.67
N PHE A 519 -8.42 14.65 57.31
CA PHE A 519 -9.00 13.67 58.23
C PHE A 519 -8.36 12.29 58.05
N ASN A 520 -7.87 11.70 59.14
CA ASN A 520 -7.23 10.37 59.16
C ASN A 520 -6.15 10.18 58.07
N ALA A 521 -5.36 11.21 57.80
CA ALA A 521 -4.49 11.29 56.63
C ALA A 521 -3.00 11.18 57.00
N VAL A 522 -2.20 10.61 56.09
CA VAL A 522 -0.73 10.61 56.19
C VAL A 522 -0.18 11.57 55.14
N ILE A 523 0.10 12.81 55.55
CA ILE A 523 0.58 13.87 54.67
C ILE A 523 2.04 14.15 54.97
N ARG A 524 2.91 14.08 53.95
CA ARG A 524 4.35 14.37 54.07
C ARG A 524 4.73 15.43 53.04
N ALA A 525 5.12 16.62 53.48
CA ALA A 525 5.57 17.71 52.61
C ALA A 525 6.99 18.16 53.00
N PHE A 526 7.87 18.40 52.03
CA PHE A 526 9.18 19.03 52.31
C PHE A 526 9.04 20.57 52.35
N GLY A 527 8.02 21.11 51.68
CA GLY A 527 7.51 22.47 51.92
C GLY A 527 6.60 22.57 53.15
N SER A 528 5.84 23.67 53.23
CA SER A 528 4.83 23.87 54.28
C SER A 528 3.54 23.08 54.00
N ILE A 529 2.75 22.85 55.05
CA ILE A 529 1.40 22.30 54.98
C ILE A 529 0.42 23.33 55.53
N SER A 530 -0.53 23.78 54.70
CA SER A 530 -1.51 24.80 55.05
C SER A 530 -2.94 24.28 54.87
N ILE A 531 -3.63 24.03 55.98
CA ILE A 531 -5.05 23.70 56.00
C ILE A 531 -5.84 25.00 56.22
N LEU A 532 -6.43 25.51 55.15
CA LEU A 532 -7.11 26.79 55.14
C LEU A 532 -8.46 26.71 55.85
N LYS A 533 -8.80 27.77 56.57
CA LYS A 533 -10.15 27.97 57.08
C LYS A 533 -11.02 28.59 55.99
N GLY A 534 -11.94 27.80 55.45
CA GLY A 534 -13.00 28.25 54.55
C GLY A 534 -14.25 28.72 55.31
N GLN A 535 -15.37 28.85 54.60
CA GLN A 535 -16.63 29.32 55.16
C GLN A 535 -17.33 28.28 56.08
N HIS A 536 -16.95 27.00 56.01
CA HIS A 536 -17.62 25.94 56.75
C HIS A 536 -17.04 25.78 58.17
N LYS A 537 -17.91 25.63 59.19
CA LYS A 537 -17.53 25.40 60.60
C LYS A 537 -16.68 24.12 60.86
N LYS A 538 -16.49 23.25 59.87
CA LYS A 538 -15.60 22.07 59.91
C LYS A 538 -14.30 22.23 59.11
N SER A 539 -14.06 23.40 58.51
CA SER A 539 -12.83 23.70 57.77
C SER A 539 -11.71 24.24 58.68
N GLY A 540 -10.47 24.31 58.17
CA GLY A 540 -9.26 24.60 58.93
C GLY A 540 -8.78 23.44 59.81
N ARG A 541 -9.34 22.23 59.67
CA ARG A 541 -9.13 21.12 60.62
C ARG A 541 -8.10 20.09 60.16
N ALA A 542 -7.15 19.76 61.02
CA ALA A 542 -6.39 18.51 61.01
C ALA A 542 -6.96 17.57 62.08
N ALA A 543 -7.39 16.34 61.76
CA ALA A 543 -7.87 15.39 62.77
C ALA A 543 -7.65 13.93 62.37
N GLY A 544 -6.85 13.20 63.15
CA GLY A 544 -6.43 11.82 62.88
C GLY A 544 -5.29 11.73 61.86
N GLY A 545 -4.36 10.81 62.12
CA GLY A 545 -3.23 10.53 61.23
C GLY A 545 -1.97 11.35 61.53
N ILE A 546 -1.11 11.49 60.53
CA ILE A 546 0.23 12.09 60.67
C ILE A 546 0.41 13.16 59.59
N ILE A 547 0.49 14.42 60.01
CA ILE A 547 0.76 15.57 59.16
C ILE A 547 2.19 16.01 59.43
N CYS A 548 3.06 15.88 58.42
CA CYS A 548 4.50 15.98 58.55
C CYS A 548 5.07 16.98 57.54
N SER A 549 5.60 18.11 58.01
CA SER A 549 6.28 19.13 57.20
C SER A 549 7.78 19.17 57.51
N SER A 550 8.60 19.76 56.63
CA SER A 550 9.97 20.18 56.97
C SER A 550 10.11 21.68 57.26
N LYS A 551 9.01 22.47 57.26
CA LYS A 551 9.04 23.95 57.42
C LYS A 551 7.94 24.52 58.32
N GLU A 552 6.68 24.56 57.87
CA GLU A 552 5.56 25.08 58.67
C GLU A 552 4.32 24.19 58.51
N ILE A 553 3.62 23.92 59.61
CA ILE A 553 2.25 23.39 59.58
C ILE A 553 1.33 24.49 60.09
N GLN A 554 0.34 24.87 59.28
CA GLN A 554 -0.72 25.81 59.65
C GLN A 554 -2.09 25.14 59.55
N ALA A 555 -2.89 25.27 60.61
CA ALA A 555 -4.30 24.89 60.63
C ALA A 555 -5.09 25.84 61.55
N SER A 556 -6.42 25.84 61.48
CA SER A 556 -7.25 26.50 62.49
C SER A 556 -7.43 25.61 63.72
N THR A 557 -7.63 24.31 63.52
CA THR A 557 -7.90 23.34 64.57
C THR A 557 -7.05 22.09 64.42
N ALA A 558 -6.49 21.59 65.53
CA ALA A 558 -5.85 20.28 65.62
C ALA A 558 -6.67 19.31 66.48
N GLY A 559 -6.90 18.09 65.97
CA GLY A 559 -7.63 17.01 66.64
C GLY A 559 -9.15 17.07 66.54
N SER A 560 -9.81 16.17 67.27
CA SER A 560 -11.27 16.07 67.37
C SER A 560 -11.73 15.62 68.76
N PRO A 561 -12.97 15.94 69.19
CA PRO A 561 -13.55 15.41 70.43
C PRO A 561 -13.66 13.87 70.46
N SER A 562 -13.58 13.22 69.30
CA SER A 562 -13.54 11.76 69.17
C SER A 562 -12.14 11.17 69.41
N ASN A 563 -11.19 11.98 69.87
CA ASN A 563 -9.83 11.60 70.27
C ASN A 563 -9.04 10.82 69.20
N ALA A 564 -9.21 11.20 67.93
CA ALA A 564 -8.45 10.60 66.83
C ALA A 564 -6.96 10.97 66.96
N GLU A 565 -6.07 9.98 67.03
CA GLU A 565 -4.62 10.18 67.20
C GLU A 565 -4.07 11.12 66.11
N THR A 566 -3.79 12.37 66.48
CA THR A 566 -3.41 13.44 65.56
C THR A 566 -1.98 13.84 65.83
N THR A 567 -1.05 13.49 64.93
CA THR A 567 0.35 13.89 65.04
C THR A 567 0.65 15.03 64.07
N LEU A 568 1.06 16.19 64.60
CA LEU A 568 1.63 17.29 63.81
C LEU A 568 3.14 17.29 64.01
N ALA A 569 3.90 17.01 62.95
CA ALA A 569 5.34 16.79 63.02
C ALA A 569 6.13 17.73 62.10
N ILE A 570 7.14 18.40 62.63
CA ILE A 570 8.26 18.90 61.84
C ILE A 570 9.35 17.84 61.81
N LYS A 571 9.80 17.43 60.61
CA LYS A 571 10.94 16.52 60.40
C LYS A 571 11.78 16.97 59.20
N PRO A 572 13.11 16.85 59.24
CA PRO A 572 13.97 17.09 58.08
C PRO A 572 13.62 16.18 56.90
N GLU A 573 14.05 16.59 55.70
CA GLU A 573 13.79 15.84 54.47
C GLU A 573 14.38 14.42 54.53
N PRO A 574 13.69 13.39 53.99
CA PRO A 574 14.17 12.01 53.98
C PRO A 574 15.55 11.84 53.31
N GLU A 575 15.89 12.69 52.34
CA GLU A 575 17.20 12.71 51.69
C GLU A 575 18.32 13.05 52.69
N ILE A 576 18.11 14.04 53.56
CA ILE A 576 19.07 14.46 54.60
C ILE A 576 19.23 13.35 55.66
N LEU A 577 18.12 12.76 56.11
CA LEU A 577 18.13 11.68 57.09
C LEU A 577 18.85 10.42 56.55
N ARG A 578 18.60 10.06 55.28
CA ARG A 578 19.29 8.95 54.59
C ARG A 578 20.78 9.26 54.37
N LYS A 579 21.15 10.52 54.10
CA LYS A 579 22.55 10.95 54.01
C LYS A 579 23.28 10.77 55.35
N LYS A 580 22.64 11.19 56.45
CA LYS A 580 23.15 10.99 57.83
C LYS A 580 23.37 9.50 58.13
N GLU A 581 22.38 8.66 57.87
CA GLU A 581 22.47 7.20 58.06
C GLU A 581 23.62 6.57 57.25
N LEU A 582 23.79 6.97 55.98
CA LEU A 582 24.89 6.49 55.13
C LEU A 582 26.27 6.89 55.69
N ILE A 583 26.40 8.10 56.22
CA ILE A 583 27.65 8.60 56.82
C ILE A 583 27.94 7.90 58.15
N GLU A 584 26.95 7.68 59.01
CA GLU A 584 27.13 6.95 60.27
C GLU A 584 27.52 5.49 60.03
N ASN A 585 26.95 4.84 59.01
CA ASN A 585 27.37 3.52 58.55
C ASN A 585 28.82 3.51 58.02
N LYS A 586 29.27 4.54 57.28
CA LYS A 586 30.69 4.68 56.88
C LYS A 586 31.61 4.87 58.10
N ILE A 587 31.25 5.74 59.04
CA ILE A 587 32.03 5.99 60.27
C ILE A 587 32.21 4.70 61.09
N ASN A 588 31.17 3.87 61.18
CA ASN A 588 31.24 2.59 61.89
C ASN A 588 32.14 1.57 61.15
N LYS A 589 32.07 1.49 59.82
CA LYS A 589 33.03 0.68 59.02
C LYS A 589 34.48 1.15 59.18
N CYS A 590 34.72 2.47 59.24
CA CYS A 590 36.04 3.03 59.52
C CYS A 590 36.52 2.65 60.93
N ARG A 591 35.66 2.77 61.96
CA ARG A 591 35.95 2.35 63.34
C ARG A 591 36.31 0.88 63.44
N GLU A 592 35.53 -0.01 62.83
CA GLU A 592 35.85 -1.43 62.78
C GLU A 592 37.20 -1.71 62.11
N SER A 593 37.49 -1.03 61.01
CA SER A 593 38.73 -1.21 60.26
C SER A 593 39.95 -0.73 61.05
N MET A 594 39.84 0.44 61.71
CA MET A 594 40.84 0.92 62.67
C MET A 594 41.03 -0.06 63.84
N ALA A 595 39.96 -0.63 64.39
CA ALA A 595 40.03 -1.60 65.49
C ALA A 595 40.62 -2.96 65.08
N LYS A 596 40.44 -3.39 63.81
CA LYS A 596 41.11 -4.57 63.25
C LYS A 596 42.62 -4.30 63.09
N ILE A 597 43.00 -3.11 62.60
CA ILE A 597 44.40 -2.71 62.46
C ILE A 597 45.09 -2.55 63.81
N SER A 598 44.48 -1.86 64.79
CA SER A 598 45.10 -1.66 66.11
C SER A 598 45.30 -2.97 66.87
N ARG A 599 44.37 -3.93 66.79
CA ARG A 599 44.55 -5.30 67.33
C ARG A 599 45.67 -6.10 66.65
N THR A 600 46.15 -5.66 65.49
CA THR A 600 47.27 -6.28 64.78
C THR A 600 48.63 -5.67 65.20
N LEU A 601 48.62 -4.66 66.08
CA LEU A 601 49.79 -3.89 66.50
C LEU A 601 50.00 -4.01 68.03
N PRO A 602 51.25 -4.14 68.51
CA PRO A 602 51.53 -4.43 69.93
C PRO A 602 51.71 -3.19 70.82
N PHE A 603 51.27 -2.01 70.36
CA PHE A 603 51.43 -0.70 71.03
C PHE A 603 50.28 0.23 70.63
N GLU A 604 50.09 1.36 71.32
CA GLU A 604 49.00 2.28 70.97
C GLU A 604 49.42 3.30 69.89
N LEU A 605 48.61 3.43 68.83
CA LEU A 605 48.85 4.35 67.70
C LEU A 605 48.71 5.84 68.04
N THR A 606 48.62 6.17 69.33
CA THR A 606 48.52 7.51 69.91
C THR A 606 49.89 8.13 70.22
N HIS A 607 50.93 7.31 70.44
CA HIS A 607 52.25 7.78 70.87
C HIS A 607 53.31 7.62 69.77
N GLU A 608 53.81 8.76 69.27
CA GLU A 608 54.74 8.80 68.14
C GLU A 608 56.08 8.11 68.43
N ASP A 609 56.48 8.09 69.70
CA ASP A 609 57.77 7.54 70.14
C ASP A 609 57.73 6.01 70.35
N GLU A 610 56.54 5.44 70.61
CA GLU A 610 56.32 3.98 70.54
C GLU A 610 56.45 3.49 69.10
N ILE A 611 55.88 4.24 68.14
CA ILE A 611 56.01 3.95 66.70
C ILE A 611 57.48 4.00 66.25
N LYS A 612 58.23 5.03 66.67
CA LYS A 612 59.67 5.18 66.33
C LYS A 612 60.54 4.10 66.95
N SER A 613 60.36 3.80 68.25
CA SER A 613 61.14 2.80 68.97
C SER A 613 60.87 1.38 68.48
N PHE A 614 59.62 1.03 68.17
CA PHE A 614 59.27 -0.27 67.56
C PHE A 614 59.80 -0.40 66.11
N LEU A 615 59.83 0.70 65.35
CA LEU A 615 60.39 0.71 63.99
C LEU A 615 61.92 0.56 63.97
N ALA A 616 62.66 1.10 64.95
CA ALA A 616 64.12 1.11 64.92
C ALA A 616 64.76 -0.28 64.65
N PRO A 617 64.53 -1.33 65.47
CA PRO A 617 65.22 -2.63 65.35
C PRO A 617 64.75 -3.52 64.19
N LEU A 618 63.68 -3.19 63.47
CA LEU A 618 63.12 -4.08 62.44
C LEU A 618 63.99 -4.17 61.17
N ALA A 619 64.16 -5.38 60.63
CA ALA A 619 64.79 -5.59 59.32
C ALA A 619 63.97 -4.97 58.17
N ALA A 620 64.64 -4.56 57.09
CA ALA A 620 64.04 -3.80 55.99
C ALA A 620 62.84 -4.49 55.31
N GLU A 621 62.85 -5.83 55.22
CA GLU A 621 61.74 -6.60 54.67
C GLU A 621 60.48 -6.51 55.53
N LYS A 622 60.62 -6.58 56.87
CA LYS A 622 59.50 -6.48 57.82
C LYS A 622 59.01 -5.03 57.98
N LYS A 623 59.86 -4.03 57.72
CA LYS A 623 59.47 -2.61 57.69
C LYS A 623 58.46 -2.30 56.56
N LYS A 624 58.60 -2.90 55.36
CA LYS A 624 57.71 -2.62 54.21
C LYS A 624 56.20 -2.88 54.46
N PRO A 625 55.74 -4.07 54.92
CA PRO A 625 54.32 -4.31 55.16
C PRO A 625 53.77 -3.48 56.33
N PHE A 626 54.58 -3.23 57.37
CA PHE A 626 54.22 -2.41 58.52
C PHE A 626 54.00 -0.94 58.14
N LEU A 627 54.88 -0.35 57.32
CA LEU A 627 54.70 0.99 56.77
C LEU A 627 53.44 1.08 55.90
N LYS A 628 53.13 0.07 55.09
CA LYS A 628 51.85 0.01 54.35
C LYS A 628 50.65 0.02 55.32
N LEU A 629 50.67 -0.78 56.37
CA LEU A 629 49.60 -0.83 57.38
C LEU A 629 49.39 0.53 58.06
N LEU A 630 50.48 1.24 58.43
CA LEU A 630 50.43 2.61 58.95
C LEU A 630 49.86 3.63 57.95
N THR A 631 50.23 3.55 56.66
CA THR A 631 49.65 4.45 55.64
C THR A 631 48.16 4.20 55.42
N ILE A 632 47.72 2.93 55.48
CA ILE A 632 46.29 2.56 55.41
C ILE A 632 45.56 3.09 56.64
N PHE A 633 46.11 2.90 57.85
CA PHE A 633 45.54 3.42 59.09
C PHE A 633 45.37 4.94 59.05
N ASN A 634 46.41 5.69 58.68
CA ASN A 634 46.36 7.15 58.55
C ASN A 634 45.38 7.63 57.47
N THR A 635 45.16 6.84 56.41
CA THR A 635 44.15 7.15 55.38
C THR A 635 42.74 6.99 55.94
N ILE A 636 42.46 5.86 56.62
CA ILE A 636 41.16 5.62 57.28
C ILE A 636 40.92 6.63 58.42
N LEU A 637 41.95 7.06 59.14
CA LEU A 637 41.85 8.11 60.16
C LEU A 637 41.40 9.45 59.55
N LYS A 638 42.01 9.87 58.43
CA LYS A 638 41.64 11.09 57.70
C LYS A 638 40.22 11.00 57.13
N GLU A 639 39.84 9.85 56.56
CA GLU A 639 38.46 9.61 56.10
C GLU A 639 37.46 9.69 57.26
N ALA A 640 37.74 9.03 58.39
CA ALA A 640 36.90 9.06 59.58
C ALA A 640 36.79 10.45 60.21
N GLN A 641 37.84 11.27 60.14
CA GLN A 641 37.80 12.69 60.54
C GLN A 641 36.94 13.52 59.58
N SER A 642 37.06 13.30 58.27
CA SER A 642 36.25 13.98 57.25
C SER A 642 34.76 13.65 57.41
N LEU A 643 34.42 12.36 57.51
CA LEU A 643 33.04 11.90 57.73
C LEU A 643 32.46 12.39 59.07
N LYS A 644 33.28 12.52 60.13
CA LYS A 644 32.84 13.14 61.39
C LYS A 644 32.45 14.61 61.21
N LYS A 645 33.22 15.38 60.43
CA LYS A 645 32.89 16.77 60.09
C LYS A 645 31.62 16.87 59.24
N GLU A 646 31.48 16.02 58.21
CA GLU A 646 30.27 16.01 57.38
C GLU A 646 29.02 15.65 58.20
N ARG A 647 29.13 14.70 59.13
CA ARG A 647 28.05 14.36 60.07
C ARG A 647 27.74 15.49 61.05
N GLN A 648 28.74 16.25 61.49
CA GLN A 648 28.53 17.42 62.34
C GLN A 648 27.75 18.49 61.58
N GLN A 649 28.19 18.85 60.37
CA GLN A 649 27.47 19.79 59.50
C GLN A 649 26.01 19.37 59.31
N ILE A 650 25.74 18.10 58.97
CA ILE A 650 24.37 17.61 58.77
C ILE A 650 23.52 17.68 60.05
N ASN A 651 24.11 17.57 61.24
CA ASN A 651 23.36 17.79 62.49
C ASN A 651 23.06 19.27 62.73
N GLU A 652 24.02 20.16 62.45
CA GLU A 652 23.85 21.62 62.54
C GLU A 652 22.81 22.12 61.52
N ASP A 653 22.83 21.59 60.29
CA ASP A 653 21.83 21.82 59.25
C ASP A 653 20.43 21.37 59.72
N ILE A 654 20.32 20.18 60.32
CA ILE A 654 19.07 19.64 60.88
C ILE A 654 18.54 20.51 62.02
N GLU A 655 19.39 20.95 62.94
CA GLU A 655 18.99 21.75 64.10
C GLU A 655 18.52 23.15 63.67
N SER A 656 19.22 23.78 62.72
CA SER A 656 18.81 25.02 62.06
C SER A 656 17.42 24.91 61.40
N ILE A 657 17.19 23.85 60.61
CA ILE A 657 15.87 23.58 59.99
C ILE A 657 14.76 23.43 61.04
N LEU A 658 15.05 22.86 62.21
CA LEU A 658 14.07 22.69 63.28
C LEU A 658 13.76 24.01 64.03
N GLU A 659 14.74 24.89 64.24
CA GLU A 659 14.54 26.18 64.94
C GLU A 659 13.79 27.24 64.10
N ASP A 660 14.04 27.27 62.78
CA ASP A 660 13.27 28.12 61.85
C ASP A 660 11.82 27.64 61.71
N ALA A 661 11.60 26.32 61.83
CA ALA A 661 10.29 25.71 61.66
C ALA A 661 9.29 26.02 62.78
N ARG A 662 8.00 25.90 62.47
CA ARG A 662 6.90 26.20 63.40
C ARG A 662 5.60 25.45 63.10
N ILE A 663 4.80 25.22 64.12
CA ILE A 663 3.43 24.68 63.99
C ILE A 663 2.47 25.74 64.56
N ARG A 664 1.55 26.24 63.73
CA ARG A 664 0.64 27.35 64.04
C ARG A 664 -0.80 26.87 64.01
N ILE A 665 -1.46 26.88 65.17
CA ILE A 665 -2.89 26.57 65.30
C ILE A 665 -3.63 27.85 65.71
N THR A 666 -4.63 28.28 64.93
CA THR A 666 -5.22 29.62 65.11
C THR A 666 -6.50 29.67 65.94
N GLU A 667 -7.08 28.53 66.33
CA GLU A 667 -8.34 28.48 67.09
C GLU A 667 -8.31 27.50 68.27
N HIS A 668 -8.08 26.21 68.02
CA HIS A 668 -8.23 25.18 69.06
C HIS A 668 -7.37 23.93 68.84
N ILE A 669 -6.90 23.32 69.92
CA ILE A 669 -6.17 22.06 69.93
C ILE A 669 -6.87 21.13 70.91
N PHE A 670 -7.37 20.01 70.41
CA PHE A 670 -7.97 18.96 71.23
C PHE A 670 -6.89 18.17 71.98
N ALA A 671 -7.23 17.65 73.16
CA ALA A 671 -6.40 16.70 73.89
C ALA A 671 -6.09 15.46 73.03
N GLY A 672 -5.02 14.74 73.37
CA GLY A 672 -4.52 13.60 72.58
C GLY A 672 -3.70 13.97 71.35
N CYS A 673 -3.66 15.25 70.95
CA CYS A 673 -2.77 15.72 69.88
C CYS A 673 -1.29 15.57 70.29
N THR A 674 -0.46 15.06 69.38
CA THR A 674 0.99 14.99 69.55
C THR A 674 1.67 16.01 68.64
N ILE A 675 2.45 16.91 69.25
CA ILE A 675 3.34 17.84 68.56
C ILE A 675 4.75 17.22 68.53
N GLN A 676 5.36 17.09 67.35
CA GLN A 676 6.70 16.52 67.17
C GLN A 676 7.64 17.49 66.43
N PHE A 677 8.88 17.63 66.89
CA PHE A 677 9.97 18.33 66.20
C PHE A 677 11.21 17.43 66.21
N GLY A 678 11.63 16.95 65.04
CA GLY A 678 12.69 15.94 64.94
C GLY A 678 12.30 14.68 65.72
N ASP A 679 13.14 14.28 66.69
CA ASP A 679 12.87 13.17 67.60
C ASP A 679 12.07 13.55 68.85
N GLN A 680 12.00 14.85 69.20
CA GLN A 680 11.27 15.33 70.37
C GLN A 680 9.75 15.29 70.15
N LYS A 681 9.01 14.86 71.18
CA LYS A 681 7.54 14.75 71.15
C LYS A 681 6.91 15.34 72.40
N LEU A 682 5.82 16.08 72.21
CA LEU A 682 4.97 16.65 73.24
C LEU A 682 3.53 16.15 73.02
N LEU A 683 3.05 15.28 73.91
CA LEU A 683 1.66 14.82 73.93
C LEU A 683 0.84 15.79 74.78
N LEU A 684 -0.18 16.41 74.17
CA LEU A 684 -1.08 17.35 74.82
C LEU A 684 -2.18 16.58 75.56
N ARG A 685 -2.27 16.78 76.88
CA ARG A 685 -3.21 16.08 77.77
C ARG A 685 -4.52 16.82 78.00
N GLU A 686 -4.51 18.12 77.74
CA GLU A 686 -5.62 19.06 77.97
C GLU A 686 -5.87 19.83 76.67
N GLU A 687 -7.05 20.41 76.53
CA GLU A 687 -7.40 21.24 75.37
C GLU A 687 -6.74 22.62 75.46
N MET A 688 -6.31 23.18 74.34
CA MET A 688 -5.62 24.47 74.26
C MET A 688 -6.25 25.38 73.20
N GLY A 689 -6.12 26.68 73.40
CA GLY A 689 -6.57 27.69 72.44
C GLY A 689 -5.61 27.88 71.25
N PRO A 690 -5.59 29.07 70.63
CA PRO A 690 -4.62 29.42 69.60
C PRO A 690 -3.19 29.34 70.15
N GLN A 691 -2.28 28.69 69.43
CA GLN A 691 -0.90 28.46 69.88
C GLN A 691 0.07 28.35 68.71
N ILE A 692 1.30 28.84 68.90
CA ILE A 692 2.44 28.64 68.01
C ILE A 692 3.50 27.80 68.73
N PHE A 693 3.72 26.58 68.25
CA PHE A 693 4.83 25.74 68.69
C PHE A 693 6.09 26.01 67.86
N LYS A 694 7.24 26.02 68.52
CA LYS A 694 8.59 26.15 67.94
C LYS A 694 9.56 25.19 68.62
N TYR A 695 10.63 24.85 67.94
CA TYR A 695 11.83 24.27 68.57
C TYR A 695 12.76 25.41 68.98
N GLN A 696 13.27 25.39 70.22
CA GLN A 696 14.38 26.26 70.66
C GLN A 696 15.22 25.51 71.70
N ASN A 697 16.55 25.54 71.60
CA ASN A 697 17.47 24.93 72.58
C ASN A 697 17.13 23.46 72.93
N GLY A 698 16.89 22.63 71.92
CA GLY A 698 16.58 21.21 72.09
C GLY A 698 15.17 20.88 72.62
N LYS A 699 14.29 21.86 72.77
CA LYS A 699 12.95 21.69 73.37
C LYS A 699 11.84 22.28 72.51
N ILE A 700 10.66 21.65 72.57
CA ILE A 700 9.42 22.21 72.03
C ILE A 700 8.91 23.26 73.02
N ILE A 701 8.70 24.48 72.55
CA ILE A 701 8.07 25.58 73.30
C ILE A 701 6.75 25.98 72.63
N SER A 702 5.81 26.48 73.43
CA SER A 702 4.54 27.06 73.01
C SER A 702 4.49 28.55 73.31
N ARG A 703 4.04 29.37 72.36
CA ARG A 703 3.79 30.82 72.49
C ARG A 703 2.44 31.20 71.91
#